data_AF-A0A5N1ICH2-F1
#
_entry.id   AF-A0A5N1ICH2-F1
#
_cell.length_a   1.000
_cell.length_b   1.000
_cell.length_c   1.000
_cell.angle_alpha   90.00
_cell.angle_beta   90.00
_cell.angle_gamma   90.00
#
_symmetry.space_group_name_H-M   'P 1'
#
loop_
_entity.id
_entity.type
_entity.pdbx_description
1 polymer ?
#
loop_
_entity_poly.entity_id
_entity_poly.type
_entity_poly.pdbx_seq_one_letter_code
_entity_poly.pdbx_strand_id
1 'polypeptide(L)'
;MNNAKLDGEKQLEDAKNDAIDKINALNNLNKAQKDAAIEQVKNAQTKDAIQTIKGTATTLDGKMGDLKKAIDEANAKKSTTAYTQASDTKDFDEALNNANTLDSDNGDNEDADAVQKKIDALNNAKLDGEDQLANAKKNAIDAINKLNNLNKAQKQAAIDAVNKANTIAEIKPIVDNATNLDGKMGDLKKAIEEANAKKLTTAYTQASDTKNFDEALNNANTLNSDNGDNEDADAVQKKIDALNNAKLDGEDQLANAKKDAIDAINKLNNLNKAQKQAAIDAVNKANTIAEIKPIVDNATNLDGKMGDLKKAIEEANAKKLTTAYTQASDTKNFDEALNNANTLNSDNGDNEDADAVQKKIDALNNAKLDGEDQLANAKKDAIDAINKLNNLNKAQKQAAIDAVNKANTIAEIKPIVDNATNLDGKMGDLKKAIEEANAKKSTTAYTQASDTKDFDKALNDANTLNSDNGDNEDADAVQKKIDALNNAKLDGEKVALQKAIEQANAKIDGTNPDYVYYNSDSESQSALKDAVAKAKTLLEQRDASDDDFKVAREAIETAIKALNGQLTDKSALQKAASQSNDVHKSVVFLNASEAAKKAYEDALANAQTVLADENASQEDVDAALAKLNAALNKLDGKEAPAKPTVKKNTVKLGTNADRLPQTGSHKSVASELGLGILALGLTALGLAKKRKED
;
A
#
# COMPACT_ATOMS: atom_id res chain seq x y z
N MET A 1 124.21 52.52 132.97
CA MET A 1 123.26 51.79 132.09
C MET A 1 122.12 52.74 131.72
N ASN A 2 122.09 53.30 130.50
CA ASN A 2 120.90 54.03 130.02
C ASN A 2 120.84 54.24 128.48
N ASN A 3 121.57 53.44 127.69
CA ASN A 3 121.72 53.65 126.25
C ASN A 3 121.00 52.60 125.37
N ALA A 4 120.28 51.66 125.97
CA ALA A 4 119.54 50.59 125.27
C ALA A 4 118.02 50.84 125.18
N LYS A 5 117.51 51.88 125.87
CA LYS A 5 116.06 52.15 125.92
C LYS A 5 115.59 53.15 124.85
N LEU A 6 116.41 54.15 124.50
CA LEU A 6 116.11 55.07 123.38
C LEU A 6 116.21 54.40 122.00
N ASP A 7 117.06 53.38 121.85
CA ASP A 7 117.24 52.66 120.58
C ASP A 7 115.97 51.83 120.23
N GLY A 8 115.32 51.24 121.24
CA GLY A 8 114.08 50.48 121.06
C GLY A 8 112.89 51.34 120.59
N GLU A 9 112.72 52.55 121.14
CA GLU A 9 111.65 53.48 120.74
C GLU A 9 111.88 54.02 119.33
N LYS A 10 113.11 54.47 119.00
CA LYS A 10 113.42 54.96 117.65
C LYS A 10 113.23 53.85 116.59
N GLN A 11 113.71 52.63 116.87
CA GLN A 11 113.52 51.51 115.93
C GLN A 11 112.06 51.04 115.82
N LEU A 12 111.20 51.32 116.81
CA LEU A 12 109.76 51.07 116.69
C LEU A 12 109.12 52.10 115.76
N GLU A 13 109.49 53.38 115.88
CA GLU A 13 108.99 54.45 115.03
C GLU A 13 109.50 54.33 113.57
N ASP A 14 110.78 53.99 113.38
CA ASP A 14 111.34 53.68 112.05
C ASP A 14 110.58 52.49 111.41
N ALA A 15 110.19 51.48 112.21
CA ALA A 15 109.38 50.34 111.74
C ALA A 15 107.92 50.70 111.45
N LYS A 16 107.33 51.68 112.16
CA LYS A 16 106.00 52.22 111.83
C LYS A 16 106.02 52.94 110.49
N ASN A 17 107.00 53.80 110.26
CA ASN A 17 107.13 54.54 109.00
C ASN A 17 107.35 53.57 107.81
N ASP A 18 108.25 52.59 107.92
CA ASP A 18 108.46 51.54 106.91
C ASP A 18 107.16 50.75 106.60
N ALA A 19 106.35 50.45 107.61
CA ALA A 19 105.08 49.75 107.43
C ALA A 19 103.99 50.65 106.84
N ILE A 20 103.92 51.94 107.22
CA ILE A 20 103.01 52.93 106.63
C ILE A 20 103.34 53.15 105.16
N ASP A 21 104.62 53.30 104.80
CA ASP A 21 105.04 53.45 103.40
C ASP A 21 104.69 52.21 102.57
N LYS A 22 104.88 51.00 103.13
CA LYS A 22 104.48 49.75 102.48
C LYS A 22 102.96 49.62 102.32
N ILE A 23 102.16 50.02 103.32
CA ILE A 23 100.70 50.03 103.24
C ILE A 23 100.20 51.09 102.25
N ASN A 24 100.85 52.25 102.17
CA ASN A 24 100.56 53.26 101.16
C ASN A 24 100.80 52.74 99.74
N ALA A 25 101.85 51.93 99.54
CA ALA A 25 102.22 51.30 98.27
C ALA A 25 101.36 50.06 97.88
N LEU A 26 100.43 49.61 98.74
CA LEU A 26 99.41 48.61 98.38
C LEU A 26 98.38 49.26 97.45
N ASN A 27 98.09 48.67 96.29
CA ASN A 27 97.40 49.35 95.18
C ASN A 27 95.90 48.98 95.02
N ASN A 28 95.43 48.00 95.79
CA ASN A 28 94.10 47.44 95.68
C ASN A 28 93.19 47.81 96.86
N LEU A 29 93.75 48.01 98.07
CA LEU A 29 93.00 48.50 99.23
C LEU A 29 92.20 49.76 98.92
N ASN A 30 90.93 49.77 99.33
CA ASN A 30 90.12 50.99 99.31
C ASN A 30 90.62 52.01 100.36
N LYS A 31 90.10 53.23 100.31
CA LYS A 31 90.55 54.31 101.19
C LYS A 31 90.38 53.99 102.67
N ALA A 32 89.23 53.46 103.07
CA ALA A 32 88.92 53.16 104.47
C ALA A 32 89.80 52.03 105.04
N GLN A 33 90.05 50.98 104.25
CA GLN A 33 90.95 49.88 104.59
C GLN A 33 92.40 50.34 104.72
N LYS A 34 92.88 51.18 103.81
CA LYS A 34 94.23 51.74 103.84
C LYS A 34 94.42 52.67 105.05
N ASP A 35 93.48 53.58 105.30
CA ASP A 35 93.50 54.48 106.45
C ASP A 35 93.46 53.70 107.78
N ALA A 36 92.60 52.68 107.90
CA ALA A 36 92.50 51.84 109.08
C ALA A 36 93.77 51.03 109.34
N ALA A 37 94.41 50.47 108.31
CA ALA A 37 95.67 49.76 108.45
C ALA A 37 96.82 50.70 108.90
N ILE A 38 96.86 51.93 108.37
CA ILE A 38 97.81 52.97 108.79
C ILE A 38 97.56 53.39 110.25
N GLU A 39 96.30 53.54 110.66
CA GLU A 39 95.94 53.85 112.05
C GLU A 39 96.32 52.73 113.02
N GLN A 40 96.10 51.46 112.64
CA GLN A 40 96.56 50.31 113.41
C GLN A 40 98.09 50.31 113.57
N VAL A 41 98.86 50.61 112.51
CA VAL A 41 100.34 50.73 112.62
C VAL A 41 100.74 51.88 113.54
N LYS A 42 100.10 53.05 113.45
CA LYS A 42 100.36 54.19 114.36
C LYS A 42 100.12 53.80 115.83
N ASN A 43 99.08 53.03 116.10
CA ASN A 43 98.69 52.58 117.44
C ASN A 43 99.46 51.34 117.94
N ALA A 44 100.23 50.65 117.08
CA ALA A 44 100.96 49.46 117.45
C ALA A 44 102.09 49.75 118.47
N GLN A 45 102.21 48.87 119.48
CA GLN A 45 103.17 49.01 120.59
C GLN A 45 104.40 48.10 120.46
N THR A 46 104.41 47.15 119.51
CA THR A 46 105.54 46.23 119.28
C THR A 46 105.81 46.07 117.79
N LYS A 47 107.06 45.73 117.42
CA LYS A 47 107.43 45.44 116.03
C LYS A 47 106.67 44.24 115.49
N ASP A 48 106.40 43.22 116.31
CA ASP A 48 105.65 42.03 115.89
C ASP A 48 104.19 42.38 115.54
N ALA A 49 103.56 43.26 116.31
CA ALA A 49 102.22 43.78 115.97
C ALA A 49 102.24 44.53 114.62
N ILE A 50 103.26 45.36 114.36
CA ILE A 50 103.43 46.04 113.08
C ILE A 50 103.61 45.04 111.92
N GLN A 51 104.39 43.97 112.11
CA GLN A 51 104.54 42.92 111.09
C GLN A 51 103.21 42.18 110.84
N THR A 52 102.45 41.86 111.88
CA THR A 52 101.12 41.25 111.77
C THR A 52 100.15 42.16 111.00
N ILE A 53 100.05 43.46 111.37
CA ILE A 53 99.17 44.42 110.68
C ILE A 53 99.56 44.54 109.21
N LYS A 54 100.86 44.64 108.89
CA LYS A 54 101.36 44.67 107.51
C LYS A 54 101.03 43.37 106.75
N GLY A 55 101.12 42.21 107.40
CA GLY A 55 100.74 40.91 106.84
C GLY A 55 99.24 40.84 106.53
N THR A 56 98.40 41.30 107.46
CA THR A 56 96.94 41.40 107.27
C THR A 56 96.60 42.37 106.12
N ALA A 57 97.21 43.56 106.10
CA ALA A 57 97.00 44.54 105.03
C ALA A 57 97.44 44.04 103.66
N THR A 58 98.56 43.31 103.58
CA THR A 58 99.03 42.67 102.33
C THR A 58 98.08 41.56 101.87
N THR A 59 97.54 40.78 102.80
CA THR A 59 96.54 39.73 102.51
C THR A 59 95.23 40.34 102.01
N LEU A 60 94.79 41.43 102.65
CA LEU A 60 93.61 42.18 102.28
C LEU A 60 93.76 42.85 100.90
N ASP A 61 94.95 43.40 100.59
CA ASP A 61 95.25 43.96 99.27
C ASP A 61 95.16 42.90 98.17
N GLY A 62 95.70 41.70 98.42
CA GLY A 62 95.52 40.56 97.51
C GLY A 62 94.04 40.22 97.28
N LYS A 63 93.23 40.23 98.35
CA LYS A 63 91.78 39.98 98.24
C LYS A 63 91.01 41.09 97.54
N MET A 64 91.41 42.36 97.70
CA MET A 64 90.85 43.46 96.92
C MET A 64 91.28 43.39 95.45
N GLY A 65 92.47 42.88 95.14
CA GLY A 65 92.89 42.56 93.78
C GLY A 65 92.04 41.45 93.14
N ASP A 66 91.76 40.39 93.90
CA ASP A 66 90.80 39.33 93.50
C ASP A 66 89.38 39.91 93.28
N LEU A 67 88.93 40.86 94.12
CA LEU A 67 87.63 41.53 93.99
C LEU A 67 87.54 42.36 92.71
N LYS A 68 88.54 43.19 92.41
CA LYS A 68 88.62 43.95 91.15
C LYS A 68 88.52 43.04 89.93
N LYS A 69 89.26 41.92 89.94
CA LYS A 69 89.20 40.92 88.87
C LYS A 69 87.81 40.29 88.75
N ALA A 70 87.16 39.97 89.86
CA ALA A 70 85.80 39.41 89.87
C ALA A 70 84.75 40.42 89.36
N ILE A 71 84.92 41.72 89.66
CA ILE A 71 84.11 42.82 89.11
C ILE A 71 84.26 42.90 87.59
N ASP A 72 85.47 42.86 87.05
CA ASP A 72 85.73 42.88 85.59
C ASP A 72 85.09 41.66 84.89
N GLU A 73 85.28 40.46 85.45
CA GLU A 73 84.68 39.22 84.94
C GLU A 73 83.13 39.27 84.98
N ALA A 74 82.55 39.87 86.02
CA ALA A 74 81.10 40.07 86.13
C ALA A 74 80.56 41.12 85.16
N ASN A 75 81.27 42.23 84.95
CA ASN A 75 80.92 43.22 83.94
C ASN A 75 80.94 42.61 82.53
N ALA A 76 81.93 41.76 82.22
CA ALA A 76 81.98 41.04 80.95
C ALA A 76 80.78 40.09 80.74
N LYS A 77 80.30 39.41 81.81
CA LYS A 77 79.10 38.54 81.75
C LYS A 77 77.84 39.30 81.31
N LYS A 78 77.72 40.61 81.54
CA LYS A 78 76.53 41.39 81.15
C LYS A 78 76.25 41.44 79.65
N SER A 79 77.27 41.19 78.82
CA SER A 79 77.13 41.14 77.36
C SER A 79 76.91 39.73 76.81
N THR A 80 76.83 38.69 77.66
CA THR A 80 76.66 37.29 77.23
C THR A 80 75.20 36.85 77.26
N THR A 81 74.90 35.72 76.62
CA THR A 81 73.58 35.06 76.67
C THR A 81 73.15 34.77 78.10
N ALA A 82 74.08 34.35 78.97
CA ALA A 82 73.79 34.02 80.36
C ALA A 82 73.09 35.16 81.11
N TYR A 83 73.53 36.42 80.94
CA TYR A 83 72.87 37.59 81.54
C TYR A 83 71.73 38.13 80.68
N THR A 84 71.97 38.35 79.37
CA THR A 84 71.01 39.05 78.49
C THR A 84 69.70 38.28 78.24
N GLN A 85 69.69 36.96 78.46
CA GLN A 85 68.50 36.10 78.34
C GLN A 85 68.06 35.52 79.69
N ALA A 86 68.64 35.98 80.82
CA ALA A 86 68.29 35.49 82.14
C ALA A 86 66.82 35.77 82.49
N SER A 87 66.22 34.90 83.30
CA SER A 87 64.88 35.12 83.83
C SER A 87 64.85 36.18 84.95
N ASP A 88 65.96 36.29 85.71
CA ASP A 88 66.22 37.33 86.70
C ASP A 88 67.73 37.63 86.72
N THR A 89 68.10 38.90 86.92
CA THR A 89 69.50 39.36 87.08
C THR A 89 69.75 39.99 88.44
N LYS A 90 68.73 40.14 89.29
CA LYS A 90 68.77 40.95 90.49
C LYS A 90 69.88 40.55 91.46
N ASP A 91 69.99 39.26 91.82
CA ASP A 91 71.00 38.78 92.76
C ASP A 91 72.43 39.02 92.25
N PHE A 92 72.64 38.91 90.92
CA PHE A 92 73.90 39.18 90.27
C PHE A 92 74.23 40.68 90.23
N ASP A 93 73.26 41.52 89.90
CA ASP A 93 73.39 42.97 89.91
C ASP A 93 73.61 43.53 91.33
N GLU A 94 72.94 42.96 92.33
CA GLU A 94 73.11 43.32 93.74
C GLU A 94 74.51 42.92 94.25
N ALA A 95 74.98 41.70 93.94
CA ALA A 95 76.35 41.28 94.27
C ALA A 95 77.41 42.16 93.58
N LEU A 96 77.22 42.51 92.31
CA LEU A 96 78.11 43.37 91.55
C LEU A 96 78.12 44.81 92.08
N ASN A 97 76.96 45.37 92.41
CA ASN A 97 76.87 46.70 93.02
C ASN A 97 77.53 46.74 94.40
N ASN A 98 77.37 45.68 95.22
CA ASN A 98 78.03 45.56 96.52
C ASN A 98 79.56 45.46 96.38
N ALA A 99 80.06 44.75 95.37
CA ALA A 99 81.49 44.68 95.06
C ALA A 99 82.04 46.03 94.56
N ASN A 100 81.37 46.67 93.58
CA ASN A 100 81.72 48.01 93.08
C ASN A 100 81.72 49.07 94.18
N THR A 101 80.78 49.00 95.12
CA THR A 101 80.69 49.95 96.25
C THR A 101 81.90 49.81 97.16
N LEU A 102 82.32 48.57 97.47
CA LEU A 102 83.49 48.30 98.30
C LEU A 102 84.80 48.68 97.61
N ASP A 103 84.89 48.55 96.29
CA ASP A 103 86.07 48.93 95.50
C ASP A 103 86.22 50.46 95.33
N SER A 104 85.16 51.22 95.59
CA SER A 104 85.16 52.69 95.46
C SER A 104 85.92 53.40 96.59
N ASP A 105 86.27 54.68 96.37
CA ASP A 105 86.87 55.55 97.39
C ASP A 105 86.01 55.72 98.66
N ASN A 106 84.71 55.40 98.58
CA ASN A 106 83.75 55.44 99.69
C ASN A 106 83.41 54.04 100.25
N GLY A 107 84.14 52.99 99.85
CA GLY A 107 83.95 51.64 100.37
C GLY A 107 84.27 51.53 101.87
N ASP A 108 83.53 50.67 102.57
CA ASP A 108 83.73 50.42 103.99
C ASP A 108 85.07 49.72 104.30
N ASN A 109 85.54 49.86 105.54
CA ASN A 109 86.70 49.11 106.05
C ASN A 109 86.31 47.66 106.37
N GLU A 110 86.30 46.80 105.35
CA GLU A 110 86.04 45.37 105.49
C GLU A 110 87.32 44.52 105.57
N ASP A 111 87.26 43.40 106.31
CA ASP A 111 88.35 42.43 106.42
C ASP A 111 88.39 41.42 105.25
N ALA A 112 89.42 40.56 105.23
CA ALA A 112 89.66 39.65 104.12
C ALA A 112 88.55 38.59 103.95
N ASP A 113 87.86 38.20 105.01
CA ASP A 113 86.76 37.24 104.96
C ASP A 113 85.46 37.90 104.47
N ALA A 114 85.24 39.17 104.80
CA ALA A 114 84.13 39.97 104.29
C ALA A 114 84.32 40.29 102.78
N VAL A 115 85.53 40.67 102.35
CA VAL A 115 85.88 40.78 100.93
C VAL A 115 85.65 39.45 100.19
N GLN A 116 86.12 38.34 100.74
CA GLN A 116 85.91 37.01 100.15
C GLN A 116 84.42 36.67 100.01
N LYS A 117 83.58 37.01 101.00
CA LYS A 117 82.12 36.80 100.88
C LYS A 117 81.48 37.58 99.74
N LYS A 118 81.95 38.80 99.41
CA LYS A 118 81.47 39.54 98.23
C LYS A 118 81.94 38.91 96.92
N ILE A 119 83.20 38.44 96.86
CA ILE A 119 83.72 37.68 95.73
C ILE A 119 82.89 36.40 95.52
N ASP A 120 82.61 35.66 96.60
CA ASP A 120 81.80 34.44 96.55
C ASP A 120 80.36 34.72 96.14
N ALA A 121 79.75 35.80 96.63
CA ALA A 121 78.41 36.21 96.19
C ALA A 121 78.39 36.52 94.68
N LEU A 122 79.38 37.25 94.18
CA LEU A 122 79.48 37.62 92.76
C LEU A 122 79.76 36.42 91.84
N ASN A 123 80.56 35.45 92.31
CA ASN A 123 80.88 34.23 91.56
C ASN A 123 79.75 33.19 91.60
N ASN A 124 79.00 33.09 92.70
CA ASN A 124 77.91 32.12 92.86
C ASN A 124 76.52 32.67 92.48
N ALA A 125 76.39 33.97 92.21
CA ALA A 125 75.16 34.56 91.68
C ALA A 125 74.79 33.88 90.36
N LYS A 126 73.61 33.25 90.35
CA LYS A 126 73.16 32.42 89.23
C LYS A 126 72.59 33.28 88.12
N LEU A 127 72.96 32.95 86.89
CA LEU A 127 72.41 33.49 85.66
C LEU A 127 72.02 32.29 84.80
N ASP A 128 70.76 32.24 84.36
CA ASP A 128 70.16 31.07 83.71
C ASP A 128 69.88 31.28 82.21
N GLY A 129 70.34 32.38 81.61
CA GLY A 129 69.96 32.76 80.24
C GLY A 129 70.35 31.76 79.15
N GLU A 130 71.40 30.97 79.35
CA GLU A 130 71.76 29.87 78.45
C GLU A 130 70.76 28.71 78.51
N ASP A 131 70.33 28.33 79.73
CA ASP A 131 69.28 27.33 79.94
C ASP A 131 67.92 27.84 79.44
N GLN A 132 67.59 29.12 79.64
CA GLN A 132 66.36 29.74 79.11
C GLN A 132 66.33 29.69 77.57
N LEU A 133 67.44 30.03 76.90
CA LEU A 133 67.55 29.91 75.45
C LEU A 133 67.45 28.45 74.97
N ALA A 134 68.13 27.51 75.64
CA ALA A 134 68.07 26.09 75.31
C ALA A 134 66.64 25.52 75.47
N ASN A 135 65.95 25.87 76.56
CA ASN A 135 64.56 25.48 76.81
C ASN A 135 63.60 26.11 75.79
N ALA A 136 63.79 27.38 75.43
CA ALA A 136 63.01 28.04 74.39
C ALA A 136 63.17 27.34 73.02
N LYS A 137 64.40 26.99 72.63
CA LYS A 137 64.68 26.21 71.41
C LYS A 137 64.00 24.84 71.45
N LYS A 138 64.14 24.10 72.56
CA LYS A 138 63.51 22.80 72.73
C LYS A 138 61.98 22.89 72.60
N ASN A 139 61.35 23.85 73.29
CA ASN A 139 59.90 24.03 73.26
C ASN A 139 59.40 24.42 71.85
N ALA A 140 60.16 25.23 71.11
CA ALA A 140 59.84 25.59 69.73
C ALA A 140 60.01 24.41 68.76
N ILE A 141 61.06 23.59 68.91
CA ILE A 141 61.23 22.34 68.15
C ILE A 141 60.11 21.34 68.48
N ASP A 142 59.72 21.20 69.75
CA ASP A 142 58.58 20.37 70.17
C ASP A 142 57.24 20.88 69.63
N ALA A 143 57.09 22.19 69.41
CA ALA A 143 55.92 22.78 68.76
C ALA A 143 55.92 22.52 67.25
N ILE A 144 57.03 22.79 66.56
CA ILE A 144 57.19 22.51 65.12
C ILE A 144 57.00 21.01 64.83
N ASN A 145 57.48 20.13 65.71
CA ASN A 145 57.29 18.69 65.57
C ASN A 145 55.83 18.23 65.63
N LYS A 146 54.93 19.02 66.24
CA LYS A 146 53.48 18.76 66.31
C LYS A 146 52.70 19.33 65.11
N LEU A 147 53.35 20.09 64.23
CA LEU A 147 52.78 20.52 62.95
C LEU A 147 52.71 19.31 61.99
N ASN A 148 51.53 19.06 61.41
CA ASN A 148 51.18 17.78 60.74
C ASN A 148 50.99 17.90 59.23
N ASN A 149 51.07 19.11 58.68
CA ASN A 149 50.84 19.42 57.28
C ASN A 149 52.09 19.83 56.53
N LEU A 150 53.08 20.42 57.22
CA LEU A 150 54.41 20.67 56.66
C LEU A 150 55.01 19.39 56.04
N ASN A 151 55.57 19.52 54.85
CA ASN A 151 56.40 18.46 54.28
C ASN A 151 57.75 18.35 55.04
N LYS A 152 58.52 17.31 54.74
CA LYS A 152 59.78 17.03 55.44
C LYS A 152 60.81 18.15 55.32
N ALA A 153 60.94 18.77 54.14
CA ALA A 153 61.90 19.84 53.89
C ALA A 153 61.54 21.13 54.64
N GLN A 154 60.27 21.53 54.61
CA GLN A 154 59.74 22.67 55.35
C GLN A 154 59.91 22.51 56.87
N LYS A 155 59.56 21.33 57.38
CA LYS A 155 59.67 21.01 58.81
C LYS A 155 61.13 21.01 59.29
N GLN A 156 62.05 20.46 58.49
CA GLN A 156 63.48 20.50 58.80
C GLN A 156 64.03 21.93 58.75
N ALA A 157 63.67 22.72 57.74
CA ALA A 157 64.12 24.10 57.61
C ALA A 157 63.70 24.98 58.81
N ALA A 158 62.48 24.78 59.33
CA ALA A 158 62.00 25.46 60.53
C ALA A 158 62.78 25.04 61.80
N ILE A 159 63.08 23.74 61.96
CA ILE A 159 63.91 23.22 63.07
C ILE A 159 65.33 23.79 62.99
N ASP A 160 65.93 23.81 61.80
CA ASP A 160 67.27 24.36 61.57
C ASP A 160 67.34 25.85 61.86
N ALA A 161 66.27 26.60 61.57
CA ALA A 161 66.17 28.01 61.93
C ALA A 161 66.12 28.21 63.46
N VAL A 162 65.31 27.43 64.20
CA VAL A 162 65.28 27.49 65.67
C VAL A 162 66.65 27.16 66.28
N ASN A 163 67.34 26.15 65.75
CA ASN A 163 68.68 25.79 66.20
C ASN A 163 69.70 26.93 66.01
N LYS A 164 69.57 27.73 64.94
CA LYS A 164 70.44 28.87 64.61
C LYS A 164 70.13 30.16 65.37
N ALA A 165 68.95 30.29 66.01
CA ALA A 165 68.59 31.48 66.78
C ALA A 165 69.56 31.71 67.95
N ASN A 166 69.95 32.96 68.20
CA ASN A 166 70.88 33.33 69.28
C ASN A 166 70.17 33.99 70.47
N THR A 167 68.92 34.40 70.29
CA THR A 167 68.07 35.02 71.32
C THR A 167 66.69 34.37 71.36
N ILE A 168 66.00 34.49 72.50
CA ILE A 168 64.63 33.97 72.67
C ILE A 168 63.65 34.74 71.76
N ALA A 169 63.91 36.03 71.51
CA ALA A 169 63.10 36.88 70.64
C ALA A 169 63.09 36.41 69.17
N GLU A 170 64.20 35.88 68.65
CA GLU A 170 64.30 35.32 67.30
C GLU A 170 63.47 34.04 67.09
N ILE A 171 63.17 33.29 68.17
CA ILE A 171 62.50 31.99 68.08
C ILE A 171 61.01 32.15 67.76
N LYS A 172 60.34 33.16 68.32
CA LYS A 172 58.88 33.31 68.14
C LYS A 172 58.47 33.49 66.66
N PRO A 173 59.07 34.40 65.87
CA PRO A 173 58.73 34.53 64.45
C PRO A 173 58.92 33.25 63.63
N ILE A 174 59.88 32.39 64.00
CA ILE A 174 60.13 31.11 63.32
C ILE A 174 58.95 30.15 63.55
N VAL A 175 58.47 30.04 64.79
CA VAL A 175 57.30 29.21 65.15
C VAL A 175 56.02 29.77 64.53
N ASP A 176 55.82 31.09 64.55
CA ASP A 176 54.66 31.73 63.92
C ASP A 176 54.63 31.44 62.40
N ASN A 177 55.77 31.61 61.71
CA ASN A 177 55.90 31.35 60.27
C ASN A 177 55.68 29.87 59.93
N ALA A 178 56.26 28.95 60.70
CA ALA A 178 56.06 27.51 60.51
C ALA A 178 54.59 27.11 60.73
N THR A 179 53.90 27.72 61.70
CA THR A 179 52.48 27.48 61.97
C THR A 179 51.59 28.01 60.85
N ASN A 180 51.88 29.19 60.30
CA ASN A 180 51.17 29.74 59.14
C ASN A 180 51.36 28.85 57.89
N LEU A 181 52.59 28.38 57.66
CA LEU A 181 52.91 27.47 56.56
C LEU A 181 52.19 26.11 56.71
N ASP A 182 52.09 25.58 57.93
CA ASP A 182 51.32 24.36 58.21
C ASP A 182 49.84 24.53 57.87
N GLY A 183 49.24 25.68 58.22
CA GLY A 183 47.89 26.03 57.82
C GLY A 183 47.71 26.01 56.29
N LYS A 184 48.61 26.65 55.55
CA LYS A 184 48.59 26.66 54.08
C LYS A 184 48.80 25.28 53.45
N MET A 185 49.67 24.45 54.01
CA MET A 185 49.81 23.05 53.58
C MET A 185 48.56 22.22 53.89
N GLY A 186 47.86 22.51 55.00
CA GLY A 186 46.57 21.91 55.31
C GLY A 186 45.47 22.30 54.31
N ASP A 187 45.47 23.54 53.82
CA ASP A 187 44.57 23.99 52.75
C ASP A 187 44.96 23.40 51.38
N LEU A 188 46.26 23.23 51.09
CA LEU A 188 46.75 22.52 49.90
C LEU A 188 46.23 21.08 49.84
N LYS A 189 46.25 20.35 50.97
CA LYS A 189 45.70 18.98 51.06
C LYS A 189 44.21 18.93 50.69
N LYS A 190 43.40 19.87 51.20
CA LYS A 190 41.97 19.97 50.84
C LYS A 190 41.78 20.26 49.36
N ALA A 191 42.56 21.20 48.80
CA ALA A 191 42.50 21.54 47.38
C ALA A 191 42.86 20.33 46.48
N ILE A 192 43.81 19.49 46.90
CA ILE A 192 44.14 18.21 46.25
C ILE A 192 42.96 17.23 46.31
N GLU A 193 42.29 17.09 47.46
CA GLU A 193 41.11 16.21 47.61
C GLU A 193 39.95 16.68 46.71
N GLU A 194 39.62 17.97 46.72
CA GLU A 194 38.60 18.57 45.85
C GLU A 194 38.94 18.42 44.36
N ALA A 195 40.21 18.58 43.98
CA ALA A 195 40.66 18.38 42.61
C ALA A 195 40.55 16.90 42.17
N ASN A 196 40.89 15.95 43.04
CA ASN A 196 40.69 14.53 42.74
C ASN A 196 39.20 14.18 42.58
N ALA A 197 38.31 14.78 43.38
CA ALA A 197 36.87 14.61 43.21
C ALA A 197 36.36 15.16 41.86
N LYS A 198 36.87 16.33 41.40
CA LYS A 198 36.54 16.89 40.08
C LYS A 198 36.89 15.96 38.91
N LYS A 199 37.90 15.09 39.03
CA LYS A 199 38.25 14.12 37.97
C LYS A 199 37.14 13.11 37.66
N LEU A 200 36.17 12.94 38.55
CA LEU A 200 35.05 12.02 38.40
C LEU A 200 33.78 12.67 37.81
N THR A 201 33.78 13.98 37.55
CA THR A 201 32.59 14.72 37.09
C THR A 201 32.62 14.93 35.57
N THR A 202 31.48 15.35 35.01
CA THR A 202 31.34 15.74 33.59
C THR A 202 32.33 16.83 33.20
N ALA A 203 32.58 17.81 34.10
CA ALA A 203 33.50 18.91 33.85
C ALA A 203 34.90 18.44 33.42
N TYR A 204 35.46 17.41 34.07
CA TYR A 204 36.74 16.81 33.68
C TYR A 204 36.57 15.76 32.58
N THR A 205 35.65 14.81 32.75
CA THR A 205 35.58 13.61 31.89
C THR A 205 35.13 13.89 30.45
N GLN A 206 34.46 15.02 30.21
CA GLN A 206 34.05 15.48 28.87
C GLN A 206 34.83 16.74 28.42
N ALA A 207 35.87 17.15 29.16
CA ALA A 207 36.68 18.33 28.82
C ALA A 207 37.39 18.18 27.47
N SER A 208 37.60 19.30 26.78
CA SER A 208 38.40 19.35 25.56
C SER A 208 39.92 19.28 25.82
N ASP A 209 40.38 19.78 26.98
CA ASP A 209 41.75 19.65 27.47
C ASP A 209 41.77 19.61 29.02
N THR A 210 42.58 18.73 29.60
CA THR A 210 42.78 18.61 31.07
C THR A 210 44.20 18.95 31.52
N LYS A 211 45.14 19.22 30.61
CA LYS A 211 46.58 19.30 30.92
C LYS A 211 46.91 20.29 32.04
N ASN A 212 46.39 21.51 31.98
CA ASN A 212 46.67 22.54 32.99
C ASN A 212 46.15 22.14 34.38
N PHE A 213 45.03 21.43 34.44
CA PHE A 213 44.45 20.91 35.67
C PHE A 213 45.29 19.76 36.24
N ASP A 214 45.65 18.80 35.38
CA ASP A 214 46.50 17.66 35.76
C ASP A 214 47.92 18.10 36.17
N GLU A 215 48.49 19.11 35.52
CA GLU A 215 49.78 19.69 35.88
C GLU A 215 49.72 20.41 37.23
N ALA A 216 48.69 21.24 37.47
CA ALA A 216 48.49 21.91 38.77
C ALA A 216 48.33 20.88 39.91
N LEU A 217 47.56 19.81 39.68
CA LEU A 217 47.36 18.72 40.62
C LEU A 217 48.65 17.92 40.88
N ASN A 218 49.44 17.62 39.85
CA ASN A 218 50.74 16.95 40.01
C ASN A 218 51.75 17.82 40.77
N ASN A 219 51.78 19.13 40.51
CA ASN A 219 52.63 20.07 41.23
C ASN A 219 52.25 20.19 42.72
N ALA A 220 50.95 20.21 43.02
CA ALA A 220 50.43 20.20 44.40
C ALA A 220 50.74 18.88 45.12
N ASN A 221 50.49 17.74 44.47
CA ASN A 221 50.81 16.40 45.00
C ASN A 221 52.31 16.23 45.29
N THR A 222 53.17 16.77 44.42
CA THR A 222 54.63 16.72 44.58
C THR A 222 55.06 17.49 45.84
N LEU A 223 54.55 18.71 46.04
CA LEU A 223 54.87 19.50 47.24
C LEU A 223 54.32 18.89 48.54
N ASN A 224 53.15 18.25 48.47
CA ASN A 224 52.52 17.55 49.59
C ASN A 224 53.19 16.20 49.93
N SER A 225 54.14 15.72 49.12
CA SER A 225 54.87 14.48 49.38
C SER A 225 56.02 14.66 50.37
N ASP A 226 56.54 13.56 50.93
CA ASP A 226 57.74 13.55 51.78
C ASP A 226 59.00 14.08 51.08
N ASN A 227 58.99 14.14 49.74
CA ASN A 227 60.06 14.66 48.89
C ASN A 227 59.75 16.07 48.34
N GLY A 228 58.69 16.74 48.83
CA GLY A 228 58.36 18.11 48.44
C GLY A 228 59.44 19.11 48.87
N ASP A 229 59.62 20.15 48.06
CA ASP A 229 60.59 21.21 48.31
C ASP A 229 60.23 22.07 49.54
N ASN A 230 61.23 22.79 50.08
CA ASN A 230 61.03 23.80 51.11
C ASN A 230 60.45 25.10 50.50
N GLU A 231 59.16 25.08 50.17
CA GLU A 231 58.42 26.25 49.69
C GLU A 231 57.76 27.03 50.83
N ASP A 232 57.66 28.36 50.67
CA ASP A 232 57.01 29.27 51.62
C ASP A 232 55.48 29.34 51.44
N ALA A 233 54.81 30.11 52.30
CA ALA A 233 53.36 30.19 52.35
C ALA A 233 52.74 30.82 51.08
N ASP A 234 53.45 31.72 50.41
CA ASP A 234 53.00 32.38 49.17
C ASP A 234 53.19 31.46 47.97
N ALA A 235 54.26 30.67 47.95
CA ALA A 235 54.49 29.63 46.95
C ALA A 235 53.45 28.49 47.05
N VAL A 236 53.13 28.04 48.28
CA VAL A 236 52.00 27.13 48.54
C VAL A 236 50.69 27.71 48.03
N GLN A 237 50.38 28.98 48.36
CA GLN A 237 49.16 29.65 47.91
C GLN A 237 49.06 29.69 46.38
N LYS A 238 50.16 29.97 45.66
CA LYS A 238 50.17 29.96 44.19
C LYS A 238 49.82 28.59 43.61
N LYS A 239 50.19 27.47 44.25
CA LYS A 239 49.77 26.12 43.79
C LYS A 239 48.29 25.86 44.06
N ILE A 240 47.76 26.32 45.20
CA ILE A 240 46.31 26.28 45.51
C ILE A 240 45.53 27.09 44.45
N ASP A 241 46.00 28.30 44.14
CA ASP A 241 45.38 29.18 43.15
C ASP A 241 45.45 28.58 41.74
N ALA A 242 46.55 27.92 41.36
CA ALA A 242 46.67 27.22 40.10
C ALA A 242 45.65 26.06 39.98
N LEU A 243 45.47 25.27 41.04
CA LEU A 243 44.45 24.21 41.12
C LEU A 243 43.02 24.75 41.00
N ASN A 244 42.72 25.86 41.68
CA ASN A 244 41.38 26.45 41.70
C ASN A 244 41.02 27.16 40.40
N ASN A 245 42.00 27.78 39.73
CA ASN A 245 41.79 28.53 38.49
C ASN A 245 41.98 27.69 37.21
N ALA A 246 42.42 26.43 37.32
CA ALA A 246 42.51 25.52 36.19
C ALA A 246 41.11 25.22 35.62
N LYS A 247 40.83 25.81 34.45
CA LYS A 247 39.53 25.70 33.78
C LYS A 247 39.33 24.31 33.20
N LEU A 248 38.10 23.83 33.31
CA LEU A 248 37.58 22.61 32.69
C LEU A 248 36.26 22.97 32.03
N ASP A 249 36.03 22.49 30.81
CA ASP A 249 34.90 22.90 29.95
C ASP A 249 33.92 21.77 29.62
N GLY A 250 34.06 20.58 30.23
CA GLY A 250 33.30 19.39 29.84
C GLY A 250 31.78 19.49 29.98
N GLU A 251 31.28 20.35 30.88
CA GLU A 251 29.85 20.64 31.00
C GLU A 251 29.34 21.47 29.80
N ASP A 252 30.10 22.48 29.38
CA ASP A 252 29.81 23.27 28.17
C ASP A 252 29.93 22.41 26.91
N GLN A 253 30.94 21.54 26.82
CA GLN A 253 31.10 20.60 25.70
C GLN A 253 29.90 19.66 25.57
N LEU A 254 29.42 19.09 26.69
CA LEU A 254 28.21 18.25 26.68
C LEU A 254 26.96 19.06 26.31
N ALA A 255 26.80 20.27 26.82
CA ALA A 255 25.65 21.13 26.51
C ALA A 255 25.63 21.52 25.02
N ASN A 256 26.77 21.87 24.44
CA ASN A 256 26.91 22.17 23.02
C ASN A 256 26.62 20.93 22.15
N ALA A 257 27.17 19.76 22.50
CA ALA A 257 26.90 18.52 21.78
C ALA A 257 25.40 18.14 21.79
N LYS A 258 24.70 18.35 22.92
CA LYS A 258 23.24 18.18 22.99
C LYS A 258 22.50 19.15 22.07
N LYS A 259 22.89 20.42 22.07
CA LYS A 259 22.29 21.45 21.21
C LYS A 259 22.46 21.10 19.73
N ASP A 260 23.68 20.79 19.29
CA ASP A 260 23.97 20.45 17.90
C ASP A 260 23.20 19.20 17.44
N ALA A 261 23.06 18.19 18.31
CA ALA A 261 22.27 17.00 18.06
C ALA A 261 20.76 17.27 17.97
N ILE A 262 20.22 18.13 18.85
CA ILE A 262 18.82 18.59 18.78
C ILE A 262 18.58 19.39 17.50
N ASP A 263 19.51 20.27 17.10
CA ASP A 263 19.43 21.04 15.86
C ASP A 263 19.56 20.14 14.61
N ALA A 264 20.29 19.03 14.69
CA ALA A 264 20.34 18.01 13.65
C ALA A 264 19.00 17.25 13.54
N ILE A 265 18.46 16.76 14.66
CA ILE A 265 17.14 16.08 14.72
C ILE A 265 16.04 17.04 14.24
N ASN A 266 16.12 18.33 14.57
CA ASN A 266 15.15 19.33 14.13
C ASN A 266 15.11 19.53 12.60
N LYS A 267 16.21 19.22 11.88
CA LYS A 267 16.30 19.28 10.41
C LYS A 267 15.80 18.03 9.70
N LEU A 268 15.46 16.96 10.44
CA LEU A 268 14.82 15.75 9.90
C LEU A 268 13.35 16.06 9.56
N ASN A 269 12.92 15.76 8.34
CA ASN A 269 11.67 16.26 7.73
C ASN A 269 10.57 15.20 7.53
N ASN A 270 10.88 13.95 7.85
CA ASN A 270 10.00 12.80 7.64
C ASN A 270 9.51 12.16 8.94
N LEU A 271 10.30 12.26 10.02
CA LEU A 271 9.84 11.89 11.36
C LEU A 271 8.49 12.56 11.70
N ASN A 272 7.58 11.77 12.27
CA ASN A 272 6.37 12.33 12.89
C ASN A 272 6.73 13.04 14.21
N LYS A 273 5.76 13.75 14.78
CA LYS A 273 5.94 14.56 15.99
C LYS A 273 6.40 13.73 17.20
N ALA A 274 5.84 12.54 17.40
CA ALA A 274 6.16 11.68 18.54
C ALA A 274 7.59 11.11 18.44
N GLN A 275 7.97 10.62 17.26
CA GLN A 275 9.33 10.13 16.97
C GLN A 275 10.38 11.23 17.17
N LYS A 276 10.12 12.43 16.64
CA LYS A 276 11.01 13.58 16.74
C LYS A 276 11.19 14.05 18.19
N GLN A 277 10.10 14.11 18.96
CA GLN A 277 10.16 14.44 20.38
C GLN A 277 10.91 13.36 21.19
N ALA A 278 10.66 12.08 20.94
CA ALA A 278 11.34 10.99 21.63
C ALA A 278 12.87 11.02 21.41
N ALA A 279 13.32 11.34 20.19
CA ALA A 279 14.75 11.52 19.89
C ALA A 279 15.35 12.74 20.63
N ILE A 280 14.65 13.88 20.68
CA ILE A 280 15.06 15.07 21.44
C ILE A 280 15.14 14.77 22.94
N ASP A 281 14.15 14.07 23.49
CA ASP A 281 14.12 13.67 24.91
C ASP A 281 15.26 12.71 25.26
N ALA A 282 15.64 11.82 24.33
CA ALA A 282 16.80 10.96 24.49
C ALA A 282 18.12 11.75 24.53
N VAL A 283 18.33 12.72 23.62
CA VAL A 283 19.51 13.61 23.64
C VAL A 283 19.57 14.41 24.95
N ASN A 284 18.43 14.94 25.42
CA ASN A 284 18.38 15.66 26.69
C ASN A 284 18.78 14.79 27.90
N LYS A 285 18.45 13.49 27.87
CA LYS A 285 18.79 12.50 28.92
C LYS A 285 20.23 11.96 28.87
N ALA A 286 20.95 12.13 27.75
CA ALA A 286 22.33 11.67 27.63
C ALA A 286 23.25 12.34 28.67
N ASN A 287 24.16 11.60 29.29
CA ASN A 287 25.08 12.10 30.31
C ASN A 287 26.51 12.29 29.78
N THR A 288 26.81 11.74 28.60
CA THR A 288 28.10 11.84 27.93
C THR A 288 27.94 12.18 26.45
N ILE A 289 28.97 12.76 25.84
CA ILE A 289 28.98 13.10 24.40
C ILE A 289 28.90 11.82 23.55
N ALA A 290 29.47 10.71 24.03
CA ALA A 290 29.46 9.41 23.35
C ALA A 290 28.04 8.82 23.22
N GLU A 291 27.16 9.03 24.20
CA GLU A 291 25.75 8.58 24.16
C GLU A 291 24.91 9.32 23.11
N ILE A 292 25.30 10.53 22.70
CA ILE A 292 24.50 11.37 21.81
C ILE A 292 24.54 10.87 20.36
N LYS A 293 25.71 10.41 19.87
CA LYS A 293 25.86 10.02 18.46
C LYS A 293 24.90 8.89 18.03
N PRO A 294 24.76 7.77 18.76
CA PRO A 294 23.81 6.71 18.40
C PRO A 294 22.34 7.18 18.33
N ILE A 295 21.96 8.19 19.13
CA ILE A 295 20.61 8.74 19.12
C ILE A 295 20.34 9.49 17.81
N VAL A 296 21.30 10.31 17.35
CA VAL A 296 21.20 11.03 16.08
C VAL A 296 21.25 10.07 14.88
N ASP A 297 22.13 9.06 14.91
CA ASP A 297 22.21 8.02 13.87
C ASP A 297 20.87 7.27 13.73
N ASN A 298 20.27 6.85 14.86
CA ASN A 298 18.98 6.15 14.88
C ASN A 298 17.83 7.03 14.38
N ALA A 299 17.77 8.30 14.81
CA ALA A 299 16.76 9.25 14.34
C ALA A 299 16.88 9.51 12.82
N THR A 300 18.12 9.57 12.30
CA THR A 300 18.38 9.76 10.86
C THR A 300 17.96 8.54 10.04
N ASN A 301 18.22 7.32 10.52
CA ASN A 301 17.75 6.09 9.88
C ASN A 301 16.21 6.00 9.86
N LEU A 302 15.57 6.36 10.98
CA LEU A 302 14.12 6.41 11.09
C LEU A 302 13.50 7.46 10.15
N ASP A 303 14.13 8.62 9.99
CA ASP A 303 13.69 9.64 9.02
C ASP A 303 13.73 9.11 7.58
N GLY A 304 14.80 8.38 7.22
CA GLY A 304 14.89 7.70 5.93
C GLY A 304 13.72 6.74 5.69
N LYS A 305 13.41 5.88 6.68
CA LYS A 305 12.26 4.96 6.61
C LYS A 305 10.91 5.65 6.56
N MET A 306 10.71 6.75 7.28
CA MET A 306 9.51 7.56 7.17
C MET A 306 9.40 8.25 5.80
N GLY A 307 10.53 8.62 5.19
CA GLY A 307 10.58 9.11 3.81
C GLY A 307 10.16 8.06 2.78
N ASP A 308 10.54 6.80 2.98
CA ASP A 308 10.09 5.68 2.15
C ASP A 308 8.60 5.34 2.40
N LEU A 309 8.11 5.46 3.64
CA LEU A 309 6.69 5.31 3.98
C LEU A 309 5.82 6.35 3.23
N LYS A 310 6.27 7.61 3.15
CA LYS A 310 5.58 8.65 2.38
C LYS A 310 5.45 8.30 0.89
N LYS A 311 6.52 7.79 0.26
CA LYS A 311 6.47 7.31 -1.13
C LYS A 311 5.50 6.13 -1.30
N ALA A 312 5.55 5.16 -0.39
CA ALA A 312 4.64 4.01 -0.42
C ALA A 312 3.16 4.44 -0.28
N ILE A 313 2.87 5.47 0.51
CA ILE A 313 1.55 6.11 0.62
C ILE A 313 1.15 6.79 -0.71
N GLU A 314 2.06 7.52 -1.36
CA GLU A 314 1.80 8.16 -2.67
C GLU A 314 1.50 7.10 -3.76
N GLU A 315 2.33 6.06 -3.86
CA GLU A 315 2.13 4.93 -4.79
C GLU A 315 0.81 4.19 -4.51
N ALA A 316 0.47 3.97 -3.24
CA ALA A 316 -0.79 3.35 -2.85
C ALA A 316 -2.01 4.22 -3.21
N ASN A 317 -1.94 5.54 -3.00
CA ASN A 317 -2.99 6.45 -3.44
C ASN A 317 -3.16 6.44 -4.97
N ALA A 318 -2.07 6.35 -5.74
CA ALA A 318 -2.12 6.22 -7.20
C ALA A 318 -2.80 4.90 -7.63
N LYS A 319 -2.50 3.77 -6.96
CA LYS A 319 -3.15 2.47 -7.24
C LYS A 319 -4.68 2.53 -7.12
N LYS A 320 -5.25 3.38 -6.24
CA LYS A 320 -6.72 3.53 -6.09
C LYS A 320 -7.44 4.00 -7.36
N LEU A 321 -6.71 4.61 -8.30
CA LEU A 321 -7.25 5.11 -9.57
C LEU A 321 -7.16 4.09 -10.72
N THR A 322 -6.60 2.89 -10.47
CA THR A 322 -6.35 1.86 -11.49
C THR A 322 -7.45 0.80 -11.51
N THR A 323 -7.51 0.02 -12.59
CA THR A 323 -8.39 -1.17 -12.72
C THR A 323 -8.15 -2.17 -11.58
N ALA A 324 -6.88 -2.36 -11.17
CA ALA A 324 -6.52 -3.27 -10.10
C ALA A 324 -7.29 -3.00 -8.79
N TYR A 325 -7.49 -1.73 -8.41
CA TYR A 325 -8.30 -1.36 -7.24
C TYR A 325 -9.80 -1.22 -7.59
N THR A 326 -10.13 -0.48 -8.65
CA THR A 326 -11.53 -0.10 -8.93
C THR A 326 -12.42 -1.26 -9.38
N GLN A 327 -11.85 -2.38 -9.83
CA GLN A 327 -12.58 -3.61 -10.18
C GLN A 327 -12.26 -4.77 -9.20
N ALA A 328 -11.54 -4.51 -8.09
CA ALA A 328 -11.19 -5.54 -7.11
C ALA A 328 -12.43 -6.15 -6.43
N SER A 329 -12.32 -7.41 -6.02
CA SER A 329 -13.36 -8.10 -5.25
C SER A 329 -13.36 -7.72 -3.75
N ASP A 330 -12.19 -7.41 -3.19
CA ASP A 330 -12.03 -6.86 -1.83
C ASP A 330 -10.84 -5.88 -1.78
N THR A 331 -11.04 -4.72 -1.14
CA THR A 331 -10.01 -3.69 -0.96
C THR A 331 -9.60 -3.49 0.50
N LYS A 332 -10.25 -4.17 1.47
CA LYS A 332 -10.12 -3.87 2.91
C LYS A 332 -8.68 -3.90 3.41
N ASN A 333 -7.94 -4.96 3.11
CA ASN A 333 -6.54 -5.11 3.57
C ASN A 333 -5.63 -4.00 3.02
N PHE A 334 -5.88 -3.55 1.78
CA PHE A 334 -5.16 -2.45 1.16
C PHE A 334 -5.51 -1.11 1.80
N ASP A 335 -6.81 -0.85 1.99
CA ASP A 335 -7.30 0.38 2.63
C ASP A 335 -6.89 0.46 4.11
N GLU A 336 -6.85 -0.66 4.83
CA GLU A 336 -6.36 -0.75 6.21
C GLU A 336 -4.85 -0.49 6.29
N ALA A 337 -4.04 -1.12 5.43
CA ALA A 337 -2.60 -0.85 5.36
C ALA A 337 -2.30 0.63 5.05
N LEU A 338 -3.04 1.22 4.11
CA LEU A 338 -2.94 2.63 3.75
C LEU A 338 -3.37 3.56 4.90
N ASN A 339 -4.45 3.24 5.61
CA ASN A 339 -4.90 4.00 6.77
C ASN A 339 -3.88 3.94 7.93
N ASN A 340 -3.30 2.77 8.19
CA ASN A 340 -2.27 2.58 9.21
C ASN A 340 -0.98 3.36 8.87
N ALA A 341 -0.58 3.38 7.60
CA ALA A 341 0.55 4.17 7.12
C ALA A 341 0.27 5.69 7.22
N ASN A 342 -0.90 6.15 6.77
CA ASN A 342 -1.34 7.54 6.88
C ASN A 342 -1.41 8.01 8.34
N THR A 343 -1.89 7.15 9.25
CA THR A 343 -1.98 7.46 10.68
C THR A 343 -0.59 7.69 11.27
N LEU A 344 0.38 6.82 10.98
CA LEU A 344 1.77 6.99 11.45
C LEU A 344 2.47 8.22 10.85
N ASN A 345 2.17 8.54 9.59
CA ASN A 345 2.70 9.72 8.88
C ASN A 345 2.05 11.05 9.32
N SER A 346 1.02 11.02 10.17
CA SER A 346 0.34 12.22 10.68
C SER A 346 1.06 12.84 11.89
N ASP A 347 0.72 14.08 12.23
CA ASP A 347 1.18 14.75 13.47
C ASP A 347 0.78 14.03 14.76
N ASN A 348 -0.20 13.12 14.69
CA ASN A 348 -0.69 12.29 15.80
C ASN A 348 -0.20 10.83 15.69
N GLY A 349 0.74 10.53 14.79
CA GLY A 349 1.33 9.20 14.68
C GLY A 349 2.15 8.81 15.91
N ASP A 350 2.15 7.51 16.24
CA ASP A 350 2.89 6.96 17.37
C ASP A 350 4.41 7.02 17.18
N ASN A 351 5.15 6.90 18.29
CA ASN A 351 6.60 6.75 18.28
C ASN A 351 7.00 5.30 17.90
N GLU A 352 6.84 4.94 16.63
CA GLU A 352 7.29 3.66 16.07
C GLU A 352 8.75 3.72 15.60
N ASP A 353 9.46 2.60 15.74
CA ASP A 353 10.84 2.44 15.27
C ASP A 353 10.95 2.09 13.77
N ALA A 354 12.18 1.97 13.26
CA ALA A 354 12.46 1.78 11.84
C ALA A 354 11.94 0.43 11.30
N ASP A 355 11.89 -0.60 12.14
CA ASP A 355 11.41 -1.94 11.76
C ASP A 355 9.88 -1.99 11.77
N ALA A 356 9.23 -1.26 12.69
CA ALA A 356 7.79 -1.06 12.72
C ALA A 356 7.31 -0.24 11.50
N VAL A 357 8.02 0.84 11.15
CA VAL A 357 7.79 1.58 9.90
C VAL A 357 7.91 0.65 8.68
N GLN A 358 8.99 -0.15 8.60
CA GLN A 358 9.20 -1.08 7.48
C GLN A 358 8.04 -2.09 7.37
N LYS A 359 7.53 -2.63 8.48
CA LYS A 359 6.36 -3.54 8.45
C LYS A 359 5.11 -2.87 7.87
N LYS A 360 4.89 -1.57 8.08
CA LYS A 360 3.77 -0.85 7.44
C LYS A 360 3.98 -0.66 5.93
N ILE A 361 5.21 -0.37 5.51
CA ILE A 361 5.59 -0.33 4.08
C ILE A 361 5.35 -1.70 3.42
N ASP A 362 5.80 -2.77 4.07
CA ASP A 362 5.64 -4.13 3.57
C ASP A 362 4.16 -4.55 3.52
N ALA A 363 3.34 -4.15 4.49
CA ALA A 363 1.89 -4.39 4.47
C ALA A 363 1.21 -3.68 3.28
N LEU A 364 1.59 -2.42 3.00
CA LEU A 364 1.11 -1.67 1.84
C LEU A 364 1.50 -2.31 0.51
N ASN A 365 2.75 -2.76 0.39
CA ASN A 365 3.27 -3.35 -0.84
C ASN A 365 2.74 -4.76 -1.11
N ASN A 366 2.50 -5.55 -0.06
CA ASN A 366 2.00 -6.92 -0.17
C ASN A 366 0.46 -7.04 -0.17
N ALA A 367 -0.27 -5.93 0.05
CA ALA A 367 -1.72 -5.91 -0.05
C ALA A 367 -2.18 -6.18 -1.50
N LYS A 368 -2.64 -7.41 -1.75
CA LYS A 368 -3.07 -7.87 -3.06
C LYS A 368 -4.39 -7.22 -3.46
N LEU A 369 -4.48 -6.90 -4.75
CA LEU A 369 -5.66 -6.41 -5.44
C LEU A 369 -5.84 -7.26 -6.71
N ASP A 370 -7.06 -7.67 -7.03
CA ASP A 370 -7.37 -8.65 -8.08
C ASP A 370 -8.18 -8.06 -9.25
N GLY A 371 -8.41 -6.75 -9.29
CA GLY A 371 -9.34 -6.14 -10.24
C GLY A 371 -9.00 -6.30 -11.72
N GLU A 372 -7.72 -6.48 -12.07
CA GLU A 372 -7.30 -6.82 -13.43
C GLU A 372 -7.69 -8.26 -13.81
N ASP A 373 -7.51 -9.21 -12.90
CA ASP A 373 -7.94 -10.60 -13.07
C ASP A 373 -9.48 -10.69 -13.13
N GLN A 374 -10.20 -9.93 -12.30
CA GLN A 374 -11.66 -9.85 -12.33
C GLN A 374 -12.17 -9.33 -13.69
N LEU A 375 -11.56 -8.27 -14.23
CA LEU A 375 -11.90 -7.76 -15.56
C LEU A 375 -11.58 -8.78 -16.67
N ALA A 376 -10.41 -9.43 -16.61
CA ALA A 376 -10.01 -10.45 -17.58
C ALA A 376 -10.95 -11.66 -17.59
N ASN A 377 -11.35 -12.14 -16.41
CA ASN A 377 -12.32 -13.22 -16.26
C ASN A 377 -13.71 -12.82 -16.77
N ALA A 378 -14.19 -11.62 -16.43
CA ALA A 378 -15.47 -11.11 -16.94
C ALA A 378 -15.50 -10.99 -18.47
N LYS A 379 -14.39 -10.57 -19.11
CA LYS A 379 -14.26 -10.57 -20.58
C LYS A 379 -14.30 -11.98 -21.15
N LYS A 380 -13.58 -12.92 -20.53
CA LYS A 380 -13.55 -14.33 -20.94
C LYS A 380 -14.96 -14.93 -20.90
N ASP A 381 -15.67 -14.78 -19.78
CA ASP A 381 -17.01 -15.34 -19.60
C ASP A 381 -18.02 -14.74 -20.59
N ALA A 382 -17.92 -13.44 -20.86
CA ALA A 382 -18.75 -12.77 -21.86
C ALA A 382 -18.47 -13.22 -23.30
N ILE A 383 -17.20 -13.43 -23.67
CA ILE A 383 -16.82 -14.01 -24.97
C ILE A 383 -17.30 -15.47 -25.08
N ASP A 384 -17.16 -16.27 -24.02
CA ASP A 384 -17.65 -17.64 -23.97
C ASP A 384 -19.19 -17.71 -24.01
N ALA A 385 -19.91 -16.69 -23.54
CA ALA A 385 -21.35 -16.54 -23.71
C ALA A 385 -21.74 -16.16 -25.15
N ILE A 386 -21.09 -15.13 -25.73
CA ILE A 386 -21.33 -14.70 -27.11
C ILE A 386 -21.03 -15.83 -28.11
N ASN A 387 -19.99 -16.63 -27.87
CA ASN A 387 -19.67 -17.77 -28.72
C ASN A 387 -20.76 -18.84 -28.78
N LYS A 388 -21.57 -18.99 -27.71
CA LYS A 388 -22.68 -19.96 -27.62
C LYS A 388 -23.99 -19.49 -28.30
N LEU A 389 -24.05 -18.24 -28.75
CA LEU A 389 -25.17 -17.72 -29.55
C LEU A 389 -25.17 -18.38 -30.94
N ASN A 390 -26.31 -18.94 -31.38
CA ASN A 390 -26.36 -19.89 -32.51
C ASN A 390 -26.91 -19.30 -33.82
N ASN A 391 -27.38 -18.07 -33.78
CA ASN A 391 -28.09 -17.41 -34.87
C ASN A 391 -27.34 -16.23 -35.47
N LEU A 392 -26.51 -15.53 -34.68
CA LEU A 392 -25.61 -14.48 -35.16
C LEU A 392 -24.75 -14.96 -36.34
N ASN A 393 -24.62 -14.10 -37.36
CA ASN A 393 -23.62 -14.30 -38.41
C ASN A 393 -22.19 -14.02 -37.88
N LYS A 394 -21.19 -14.33 -38.70
CA LYS A 394 -19.78 -14.21 -38.32
C LYS A 394 -19.37 -12.76 -38.00
N ALA A 395 -19.84 -11.79 -38.78
CA ALA A 395 -19.49 -10.38 -38.59
C ALA A 395 -20.11 -9.80 -37.30
N GLN A 396 -21.38 -10.12 -37.02
CA GLN A 396 -22.09 -9.75 -35.80
C GLN A 396 -21.43 -10.35 -34.55
N LYS A 397 -21.12 -11.66 -34.58
CA LYS A 397 -20.44 -12.34 -33.47
C LYS A 397 -19.04 -11.75 -33.21
N GLN A 398 -18.26 -11.48 -34.27
CA GLN A 398 -16.95 -10.85 -34.14
C GLN A 398 -17.05 -9.43 -33.58
N ALA A 399 -18.00 -8.61 -34.05
CA ALA A 399 -18.19 -7.25 -33.56
C ALA A 399 -18.53 -7.20 -32.05
N ALA A 400 -19.35 -8.14 -31.57
CA ALA A 400 -19.66 -8.28 -30.15
C ALA A 400 -18.42 -8.71 -29.32
N ILE A 401 -17.62 -9.66 -29.81
CA ILE A 401 -16.36 -10.08 -29.18
C ILE A 401 -15.35 -8.91 -29.13
N ASP A 402 -15.22 -8.15 -30.21
CA ASP A 402 -14.34 -6.99 -30.29
C ASP A 402 -14.77 -5.88 -29.31
N ALA A 403 -16.08 -5.70 -29.12
CA ALA A 403 -16.60 -4.77 -28.13
C ALA A 403 -16.28 -5.22 -26.69
N VAL A 404 -16.45 -6.49 -26.35
CA VAL A 404 -16.04 -7.03 -25.03
C VAL A 404 -14.54 -6.87 -24.79
N ASN A 405 -13.71 -7.14 -25.81
CA ASN A 405 -12.26 -6.95 -25.71
C ASN A 405 -11.87 -5.48 -25.45
N LYS A 406 -12.62 -4.52 -25.99
CA LYS A 406 -12.42 -3.07 -25.83
C LYS A 406 -12.97 -2.49 -24.51
N ALA A 407 -13.85 -3.19 -23.80
CA ALA A 407 -14.39 -2.74 -22.52
C ALA A 407 -13.27 -2.53 -21.48
N ASN A 408 -13.33 -1.45 -20.71
CA ASN A 408 -12.33 -1.11 -19.69
C ASN A 408 -12.81 -1.42 -18.27
N THR A 409 -14.11 -1.68 -18.09
CA THR A 409 -14.74 -2.00 -16.82
C THR A 409 -15.69 -3.20 -16.97
N ILE A 410 -15.97 -3.90 -15.87
CA ILE A 410 -16.92 -5.02 -15.83
C ILE A 410 -18.34 -4.53 -16.14
N ALA A 411 -18.67 -3.30 -15.74
CA ALA A 411 -19.98 -2.67 -16.00
C ALA A 411 -20.26 -2.47 -17.50
N GLU A 412 -19.24 -2.16 -18.31
CA GLU A 412 -19.35 -2.02 -19.77
C GLU A 412 -19.64 -3.34 -20.49
N ILE A 413 -19.30 -4.49 -19.89
CA ILE A 413 -19.41 -5.81 -20.54
C ILE A 413 -20.87 -6.28 -20.62
N LYS A 414 -21.67 -6.08 -19.57
CA LYS A 414 -23.05 -6.61 -19.51
C LYS A 414 -23.93 -6.11 -20.68
N PRO A 415 -24.00 -4.79 -20.99
CA PRO A 415 -24.81 -4.31 -22.12
C PRO A 415 -24.42 -4.91 -23.47
N ILE A 416 -23.14 -5.26 -23.65
CA ILE A 416 -22.64 -5.87 -24.90
C ILE A 416 -23.20 -7.28 -25.07
N VAL A 417 -23.20 -8.08 -23.99
CA VAL A 417 -23.77 -9.44 -23.98
C VAL A 417 -25.29 -9.41 -24.13
N ASP A 418 -25.97 -8.48 -23.44
CA ASP A 418 -27.42 -8.29 -23.57
C ASP A 418 -27.81 -7.95 -25.03
N ASN A 419 -27.10 -7.01 -25.66
CA ASN A 419 -27.33 -6.61 -27.05
C ASN A 419 -27.06 -7.75 -28.04
N ALA A 420 -25.97 -8.50 -27.87
CA ALA A 420 -25.65 -9.66 -28.71
C ALA A 420 -26.72 -10.76 -28.57
N THR A 421 -27.25 -10.98 -27.37
CA THR A 421 -28.31 -11.96 -27.11
C THR A 421 -29.64 -11.56 -27.76
N ASN A 422 -30.00 -10.27 -27.71
CA ASN A 422 -31.18 -9.75 -28.40
C ASN A 422 -31.05 -9.88 -29.93
N LEU A 423 -29.86 -9.56 -30.46
CA LEU A 423 -29.55 -9.71 -31.88
C LEU A 423 -29.61 -11.18 -32.33
N ASP A 424 -29.15 -12.13 -31.50
CA ASP A 424 -29.27 -13.56 -31.78
C ASP A 424 -30.74 -14.00 -31.87
N GLY A 425 -31.60 -13.51 -30.98
CA GLY A 425 -33.04 -13.73 -31.06
C GLY A 425 -33.63 -13.26 -32.40
N LYS A 426 -33.28 -12.03 -32.82
CA LYS A 426 -33.73 -11.49 -34.12
C LYS A 426 -33.18 -12.25 -35.32
N MET A 427 -31.93 -12.70 -35.28
CA MET A 427 -31.37 -13.57 -36.32
C MET A 427 -32.06 -14.94 -36.35
N GLY A 428 -32.51 -15.46 -35.19
CA GLY A 428 -33.32 -16.67 -35.11
C GLY A 428 -34.70 -16.49 -35.76
N ASP A 429 -35.33 -15.33 -35.60
CA ASP A 429 -36.58 -14.98 -36.29
C ASP A 429 -36.36 -14.75 -37.80
N LEU A 430 -35.23 -14.18 -38.21
CA LEU A 430 -34.84 -14.06 -39.62
C LEU A 430 -34.70 -15.44 -40.29
N LYS A 431 -34.09 -16.42 -39.61
CA LYS A 431 -33.98 -17.81 -40.11
C LYS A 431 -35.35 -18.43 -40.37
N LYS A 432 -36.31 -18.29 -39.44
CA LYS A 432 -37.70 -18.75 -39.62
C LYS A 432 -38.37 -18.06 -40.81
N ALA A 433 -38.24 -16.73 -40.93
CA ALA A 433 -38.82 -15.99 -42.05
C ALA A 433 -38.23 -16.44 -43.42
N ILE A 434 -36.94 -16.77 -43.46
CA ILE A 434 -36.27 -17.38 -44.62
C ILE A 434 -36.84 -18.78 -44.93
N GLU A 435 -37.07 -19.62 -43.92
CA GLU A 435 -37.67 -20.95 -44.09
C GLU A 435 -39.11 -20.86 -44.63
N GLU A 436 -39.95 -20.00 -44.05
CA GLU A 436 -41.32 -19.72 -44.50
C GLU A 436 -41.35 -19.17 -45.94
N ALA A 437 -40.44 -18.25 -46.26
CA ALA A 437 -40.31 -17.72 -47.61
C ALA A 437 -39.83 -18.77 -48.63
N ASN A 438 -38.88 -19.63 -48.26
CA ASN A 438 -38.48 -20.76 -49.12
C ASN A 438 -39.63 -21.74 -49.33
N ALA A 439 -40.46 -22.02 -48.32
CA ALA A 439 -41.65 -22.86 -48.46
C ALA A 439 -42.67 -22.25 -49.44
N LYS A 440 -42.87 -20.92 -49.43
CA LYS A 440 -43.74 -20.22 -50.40
C LYS A 440 -43.32 -20.44 -51.86
N LYS A 441 -42.04 -20.71 -52.17
CA LYS A 441 -41.60 -20.94 -53.56
C LYS A 441 -42.22 -22.17 -54.24
N SER A 442 -42.73 -23.12 -53.46
CA SER A 442 -43.37 -24.33 -53.96
C SER A 442 -44.90 -24.21 -54.11
N THR A 443 -45.49 -23.06 -53.77
CA THR A 443 -46.95 -22.86 -53.82
C THR A 443 -47.38 -22.16 -55.11
N THR A 444 -48.69 -22.16 -55.40
CA THR A 444 -49.29 -21.40 -56.51
C THR A 444 -48.96 -19.91 -56.40
N ALA A 445 -48.96 -19.36 -55.18
CA ALA A 445 -48.71 -17.94 -54.93
C ALA A 445 -47.39 -17.46 -55.52
N TYR A 446 -46.33 -18.29 -55.50
CA TYR A 446 -45.07 -17.98 -56.17
C TYR A 446 -45.03 -18.49 -57.63
N THR A 447 -45.39 -19.76 -57.86
CA THR A 447 -45.20 -20.42 -59.17
C THR A 447 -46.10 -19.89 -60.30
N GLN A 448 -47.17 -19.17 -59.96
CA GLN A 448 -48.07 -18.50 -60.92
C GLN A 448 -48.02 -16.97 -60.84
N ALA A 449 -47.15 -16.39 -60.01
CA ALA A 449 -47.02 -14.94 -59.87
C ALA A 449 -46.67 -14.24 -61.20
N SER A 450 -47.13 -13.00 -61.36
CA SER A 450 -46.76 -12.16 -62.51
C SER A 450 -45.36 -11.56 -62.37
N ASP A 451 -44.92 -11.29 -61.14
CA ASP A 451 -43.55 -10.88 -60.80
C ASP A 451 -43.14 -11.46 -59.43
N THR A 452 -41.88 -11.90 -59.33
CA THR A 452 -41.28 -12.40 -58.07
C THR A 452 -40.12 -11.54 -57.59
N LYS A 453 -39.69 -10.50 -58.33
CA LYS A 453 -38.43 -9.78 -58.09
C LYS A 453 -38.28 -9.21 -56.67
N ASP A 454 -39.31 -8.57 -56.13
CA ASP A 454 -39.22 -7.96 -54.79
C ASP A 454 -39.14 -9.04 -53.69
N PHE A 455 -39.87 -10.14 -53.85
CA PHE A 455 -39.80 -11.30 -52.97
C PHE A 455 -38.44 -11.99 -53.03
N ASP A 456 -37.94 -12.26 -54.24
CA ASP A 456 -36.62 -12.85 -54.45
C ASP A 456 -35.50 -11.95 -53.95
N LYS A 457 -35.63 -10.62 -54.10
CA LYS A 457 -34.68 -9.66 -53.56
C LYS A 457 -34.70 -9.67 -52.03
N ALA A 458 -35.87 -9.56 -51.39
CA ALA A 458 -35.98 -9.58 -49.94
C ALA A 458 -35.43 -10.90 -49.35
N LEU A 459 -35.73 -12.03 -49.99
CA LEU A 459 -35.22 -13.34 -49.61
C LEU A 459 -33.70 -13.45 -49.82
N ASN A 460 -33.16 -12.88 -50.89
CA ASN A 460 -31.72 -12.87 -51.13
C ASN A 460 -30.97 -11.96 -50.15
N ASP A 461 -31.52 -10.77 -49.84
CA ASP A 461 -30.97 -9.85 -48.84
C ASP A 461 -30.95 -10.51 -47.44
N ALA A 462 -32.03 -11.23 -47.08
CA ALA A 462 -32.12 -12.00 -45.85
C ALA A 462 -31.14 -13.18 -45.81
N ASN A 463 -31.06 -13.98 -46.88
CA ASN A 463 -30.09 -15.08 -47.00
C ASN A 463 -28.64 -14.59 -46.96
N THR A 464 -28.35 -13.45 -47.57
CA THR A 464 -27.02 -12.82 -47.55
C THR A 464 -26.63 -12.47 -46.12
N LEU A 465 -27.52 -11.82 -45.36
CA LEU A 465 -27.26 -11.48 -43.95
C LEU A 465 -27.15 -12.72 -43.05
N ASN A 466 -27.93 -13.77 -43.31
CA ASN A 466 -27.90 -15.04 -42.58
C ASN A 466 -26.68 -15.93 -42.93
N SER A 467 -25.90 -15.57 -43.96
CA SER A 467 -24.71 -16.31 -44.36
C SER A 467 -23.48 -15.96 -43.49
N ASP A 468 -22.44 -16.80 -43.53
CA ASP A 468 -21.14 -16.53 -42.89
C ASP A 468 -20.46 -15.25 -43.39
N ASN A 469 -20.88 -14.72 -44.55
CA ASN A 469 -20.39 -13.48 -45.15
C ASN A 469 -21.39 -12.31 -45.02
N GLY A 470 -22.43 -12.45 -44.19
CA GLY A 470 -23.37 -11.37 -43.90
C GLY A 470 -22.71 -10.21 -43.15
N ASP A 471 -23.19 -8.99 -43.41
CA ASP A 471 -22.70 -7.78 -42.76
C ASP A 471 -23.03 -7.74 -41.26
N ASN A 472 -22.30 -6.90 -40.51
CA ASN A 472 -22.61 -6.60 -39.10
C ASN A 472 -23.79 -5.63 -39.00
N GLU A 473 -25.01 -6.14 -39.16
CA GLU A 473 -26.25 -5.38 -38.96
C GLU A 473 -26.81 -5.56 -37.54
N ASP A 474 -27.44 -4.50 -37.02
CA ASP A 474 -28.08 -4.47 -35.70
C ASP A 474 -29.50 -5.09 -35.69
N ALA A 475 -30.12 -5.14 -34.51
CA ALA A 475 -31.40 -5.82 -34.31
C ALA A 475 -32.57 -5.15 -35.07
N ASP A 476 -32.51 -3.83 -35.27
CA ASP A 476 -33.53 -3.08 -36.02
C ASP A 476 -33.34 -3.23 -37.53
N ALA A 477 -32.10 -3.34 -38.00
CA ALA A 477 -31.76 -3.64 -39.39
C ALA A 477 -32.15 -5.09 -39.76
N VAL A 478 -31.88 -6.06 -38.88
CA VAL A 478 -32.40 -7.45 -39.00
C VAL A 478 -33.93 -7.43 -39.08
N GLN A 479 -34.60 -6.73 -38.16
CA GLN A 479 -36.07 -6.64 -38.17
C GLN A 479 -36.61 -6.06 -39.48
N LYS A 480 -35.98 -5.01 -40.04
CA LYS A 480 -36.38 -4.46 -41.35
C LYS A 480 -36.28 -5.47 -42.50
N LYS A 481 -35.32 -6.39 -42.48
CA LYS A 481 -35.25 -7.48 -43.48
C LYS A 481 -36.34 -8.53 -43.27
N ILE A 482 -36.65 -8.88 -42.02
CA ILE A 482 -37.79 -9.75 -41.67
C ILE A 482 -39.09 -9.11 -42.20
N ASP A 483 -39.30 -7.83 -41.91
CA ASP A 483 -40.50 -7.11 -42.33
C ASP A 483 -40.57 -6.98 -43.85
N ALA A 484 -39.45 -6.72 -44.54
CA ALA A 484 -39.41 -6.68 -46.01
C ALA A 484 -39.76 -8.04 -46.63
N LEU A 485 -39.25 -9.14 -46.06
CA LEU A 485 -39.52 -10.50 -46.54
C LEU A 485 -40.97 -10.94 -46.29
N ASN A 486 -41.52 -10.60 -45.12
CA ASN A 486 -42.90 -10.93 -44.77
C ASN A 486 -43.93 -10.10 -45.54
N ASN A 487 -43.61 -8.83 -45.85
CA ASN A 487 -44.49 -7.93 -46.60
C ASN A 487 -44.31 -8.00 -48.13
N ALA A 488 -43.35 -8.76 -48.64
CA ALA A 488 -43.17 -8.97 -50.08
C ALA A 488 -44.36 -9.73 -50.66
N LYS A 489 -45.23 -9.01 -51.35
CA LYS A 489 -46.48 -9.56 -51.92
C LYS A 489 -46.18 -10.38 -53.17
N LEU A 490 -46.93 -11.46 -53.31
CA LEU A 490 -47.06 -12.25 -54.53
C LEU A 490 -48.52 -12.19 -54.97
N ASP A 491 -48.79 -12.41 -56.25
CA ASP A 491 -50.15 -12.39 -56.82
C ASP A 491 -50.55 -13.72 -57.48
N GLY A 492 -49.77 -14.80 -57.27
CA GLY A 492 -49.93 -16.04 -58.02
C GLY A 492 -51.25 -16.78 -57.81
N GLU A 493 -51.88 -16.74 -56.63
CA GLU A 493 -53.24 -17.30 -56.46
C GLU A 493 -54.28 -16.43 -57.18
N LYS A 494 -54.09 -15.10 -57.25
CA LYS A 494 -54.94 -14.20 -58.05
C LYS A 494 -54.82 -14.48 -59.55
N VAL A 495 -53.59 -14.67 -60.04
CA VAL A 495 -53.31 -15.03 -61.44
C VAL A 495 -53.81 -16.44 -61.77
N ALA A 496 -53.67 -17.39 -60.86
CA ALA A 496 -54.20 -18.75 -61.03
C ALA A 496 -55.74 -18.76 -61.04
N LEU A 497 -56.40 -17.94 -60.22
CA LEU A 497 -57.84 -17.73 -60.26
C LEU A 497 -58.28 -17.16 -61.62
N GLN A 498 -57.58 -16.16 -62.15
CA GLN A 498 -57.84 -15.61 -63.49
C GLN A 498 -57.77 -16.70 -64.57
N LYS A 499 -56.73 -17.55 -64.55
CA LYS A 499 -56.60 -18.69 -65.49
C LYS A 499 -57.72 -19.72 -65.31
N ALA A 500 -58.16 -20.01 -64.08
CA ALA A 500 -59.27 -20.92 -63.83
C ALA A 500 -60.61 -20.34 -64.34
N ILE A 501 -60.83 -19.03 -64.18
CA ILE A 501 -61.97 -18.32 -64.76
C ILE A 501 -61.93 -18.40 -66.30
N GLU A 502 -60.76 -18.19 -66.94
CA GLU A 502 -60.60 -18.32 -68.39
C GLU A 502 -60.93 -19.73 -68.88
N GLN A 503 -60.41 -20.77 -68.21
CA GLN A 503 -60.72 -22.17 -68.53
C GLN A 503 -62.20 -22.50 -68.37
N ALA A 504 -62.84 -21.98 -67.31
CA ALA A 504 -64.27 -22.16 -67.10
C ALA A 504 -65.11 -21.45 -68.18
N ASN A 505 -64.82 -20.17 -68.47
CA ASN A 505 -65.49 -19.43 -69.56
C ASN A 505 -65.30 -20.14 -70.91
N ALA A 506 -64.12 -20.72 -71.19
CA ALA A 506 -63.89 -21.46 -72.43
C ALA A 506 -64.77 -22.72 -72.57
N LYS A 507 -65.16 -23.37 -71.46
CA LYS A 507 -66.14 -24.47 -71.47
C LYS A 507 -67.58 -24.00 -71.62
N ILE A 508 -67.92 -22.82 -71.09
CA ILE A 508 -69.28 -22.25 -71.10
C ILE A 508 -69.60 -21.58 -72.44
N ASP A 509 -68.71 -20.72 -72.94
CA ASP A 509 -68.95 -19.73 -74.00
C ASP A 509 -67.99 -19.88 -75.20
N GLY A 510 -67.19 -20.95 -75.26
CA GLY A 510 -66.21 -21.18 -76.35
C GLY A 510 -66.87 -21.42 -77.71
N THR A 511 -66.14 -21.16 -78.81
CA THR A 511 -66.61 -21.40 -80.20
C THR A 511 -66.91 -22.86 -80.54
N ASN A 512 -66.58 -23.78 -79.64
CA ASN A 512 -67.06 -25.16 -79.63
C ASN A 512 -67.26 -25.53 -78.15
N PRO A 513 -68.43 -25.28 -77.55
CA PRO A 513 -68.66 -25.53 -76.13
C PRO A 513 -68.41 -27.01 -75.82
N ASP A 514 -67.85 -27.29 -74.64
CA ASP A 514 -67.52 -28.67 -74.29
C ASP A 514 -68.82 -29.47 -74.09
N TYR A 515 -68.96 -30.64 -74.74
CA TYR A 515 -70.12 -31.51 -74.53
C TYR A 515 -70.26 -31.94 -73.07
N VAL A 516 -69.15 -31.97 -72.34
CA VAL A 516 -69.14 -32.20 -70.89
C VAL A 516 -69.88 -31.09 -70.14
N TYR A 517 -69.96 -29.86 -70.67
CA TYR A 517 -70.73 -28.74 -70.13
C TYR A 517 -72.17 -28.68 -70.66
N TYR A 518 -72.38 -28.61 -71.98
CA TYR A 518 -73.73 -28.29 -72.51
C TYR A 518 -74.73 -29.46 -72.40
N ASN A 519 -74.26 -30.72 -72.40
CA ASN A 519 -75.08 -31.90 -72.08
C ASN A 519 -75.05 -32.25 -70.58
N SER A 520 -74.40 -31.43 -69.73
CA SER A 520 -74.43 -31.62 -68.27
C SER A 520 -75.79 -31.24 -67.69
N ASP A 521 -76.14 -31.77 -66.51
CA ASP A 521 -77.35 -31.34 -65.82
C ASP A 521 -77.32 -29.84 -65.44
N SER A 522 -78.50 -29.26 -65.22
CA SER A 522 -78.66 -27.83 -64.97
C SER A 522 -78.10 -27.35 -63.62
N GLU A 523 -77.99 -28.22 -62.61
CA GLU A 523 -77.38 -27.91 -61.31
C GLU A 523 -75.86 -27.78 -61.48
N SER A 524 -75.23 -28.73 -62.17
CA SER A 524 -73.81 -28.70 -62.54
C SER A 524 -73.46 -27.49 -63.43
N GLN A 525 -74.31 -27.17 -64.42
CA GLN A 525 -74.12 -25.98 -65.26
C GLN A 525 -74.23 -24.65 -64.48
N SER A 526 -75.16 -24.57 -63.53
CA SER A 526 -75.34 -23.39 -62.68
C SER A 526 -74.20 -23.25 -61.68
N ALA A 527 -73.78 -24.34 -61.03
CA ALA A 527 -72.69 -24.35 -60.06
C ALA A 527 -71.38 -23.80 -60.65
N LEU A 528 -71.06 -24.15 -61.90
CA LEU A 528 -69.89 -23.59 -62.59
C LEU A 528 -70.04 -22.08 -62.90
N LYS A 529 -71.21 -21.66 -63.39
CA LYS A 529 -71.51 -20.24 -63.64
C LYS A 529 -71.44 -19.40 -62.36
N ASP A 530 -72.00 -19.91 -61.26
CA ASP A 530 -71.99 -19.25 -59.95
C ASP A 530 -70.58 -19.17 -59.34
N ALA A 531 -69.77 -20.23 -59.47
CA ALA A 531 -68.37 -20.23 -59.04
C ALA A 531 -67.56 -19.17 -59.81
N VAL A 532 -67.73 -19.09 -61.13
CA VAL A 532 -67.09 -18.08 -61.98
C VAL A 532 -67.56 -16.66 -61.64
N ALA A 533 -68.86 -16.45 -61.39
CA ALA A 533 -69.39 -15.14 -61.02
C ALA A 533 -68.83 -14.66 -59.67
N LYS A 534 -68.80 -15.53 -58.66
CA LYS A 534 -68.20 -15.24 -57.34
C LYS A 534 -66.71 -14.92 -57.46
N ALA A 535 -65.97 -15.70 -58.25
CA ALA A 535 -64.55 -15.48 -58.49
C ALA A 535 -64.25 -14.16 -59.23
N LYS A 536 -65.06 -13.78 -60.23
CA LYS A 536 -64.96 -12.48 -60.90
C LYS A 536 -65.17 -11.33 -59.91
N THR A 537 -66.21 -11.40 -59.08
CA THR A 537 -66.45 -10.42 -58.01
C THR A 537 -65.28 -10.34 -57.03
N LEU A 538 -64.67 -11.47 -56.66
CA LEU A 538 -63.53 -11.51 -55.75
C LEU A 538 -62.28 -10.83 -56.33
N LEU A 539 -62.02 -10.92 -57.64
CA LEU A 539 -60.89 -10.24 -58.29
C LEU A 539 -60.94 -8.70 -58.19
N GLU A 540 -62.16 -8.15 -58.08
CA GLU A 540 -62.45 -6.72 -57.91
C GLU A 540 -62.38 -6.27 -56.44
N GLN A 541 -62.38 -7.20 -55.47
CA GLN A 541 -62.24 -6.86 -54.06
C GLN A 541 -60.79 -6.46 -53.74
N ARG A 542 -60.63 -5.25 -53.19
CA ARG A 542 -59.32 -4.65 -52.91
C ARG A 542 -58.54 -5.39 -51.82
N ASP A 543 -59.25 -5.95 -50.84
CA ASP A 543 -58.69 -6.50 -49.61
C ASP A 543 -58.79 -8.05 -49.54
N ALA A 544 -59.03 -8.70 -50.69
CA ALA A 544 -59.05 -10.16 -50.80
C ALA A 544 -57.65 -10.78 -50.61
N SER A 545 -57.59 -11.90 -49.90
CA SER A 545 -56.34 -12.62 -49.58
C SER A 545 -56.03 -13.74 -50.59
N ASP A 546 -54.79 -14.23 -50.56
CA ASP A 546 -54.38 -15.39 -51.36
C ASP A 546 -55.21 -16.65 -51.04
N ASP A 547 -55.66 -16.85 -49.80
CA ASP A 547 -56.50 -17.99 -49.45
C ASP A 547 -57.95 -17.81 -49.96
N ASP A 548 -58.47 -16.57 -50.01
CA ASP A 548 -59.75 -16.29 -50.69
C ASP A 548 -59.66 -16.62 -52.19
N PHE A 549 -58.59 -16.16 -52.87
CA PHE A 549 -58.39 -16.43 -54.30
C PHE A 549 -58.22 -17.94 -54.56
N LYS A 550 -57.48 -18.64 -53.70
CA LYS A 550 -57.28 -20.08 -53.74
C LYS A 550 -58.60 -20.84 -53.55
N VAL A 551 -59.41 -20.49 -52.56
CA VAL A 551 -60.73 -21.11 -52.30
C VAL A 551 -61.67 -20.90 -53.50
N ALA A 552 -61.68 -19.70 -54.09
CA ALA A 552 -62.46 -19.44 -55.30
C ALA A 552 -61.96 -20.26 -56.51
N ARG A 553 -60.64 -20.45 -56.64
CA ARG A 553 -60.02 -21.27 -57.70
C ARG A 553 -60.41 -22.74 -57.55
N GLU A 554 -60.27 -23.28 -56.34
CA GLU A 554 -60.64 -24.66 -56.02
C GLU A 554 -62.15 -24.92 -56.18
N ALA A 555 -63.00 -23.92 -55.92
CA ALA A 555 -64.44 -23.99 -56.21
C ALA A 555 -64.73 -24.09 -57.72
N ILE A 556 -64.06 -23.29 -58.56
CA ILE A 556 -64.17 -23.41 -60.03
C ILE A 556 -63.67 -24.78 -60.50
N GLU A 557 -62.48 -25.21 -60.08
CA GLU A 557 -61.91 -26.50 -60.46
C GLU A 557 -62.80 -27.69 -60.04
N THR A 558 -63.46 -27.58 -58.89
CA THR A 558 -64.42 -28.57 -58.40
C THR A 558 -65.69 -28.57 -59.26
N ALA A 559 -66.23 -27.40 -59.59
CA ALA A 559 -67.39 -27.30 -60.47
C ALA A 559 -67.11 -27.80 -61.90
N ILE A 560 -65.91 -27.56 -62.45
CA ILE A 560 -65.48 -28.13 -63.74
C ILE A 560 -65.42 -29.66 -63.65
N LYS A 561 -64.90 -30.24 -62.56
CA LYS A 561 -64.83 -31.70 -62.35
C LYS A 561 -66.19 -32.36 -62.09
N ALA A 562 -67.17 -31.60 -61.59
CA ALA A 562 -68.52 -32.09 -61.31
C ALA A 562 -69.40 -32.19 -62.58
N LEU A 563 -69.00 -31.54 -63.68
CA LEU A 563 -69.67 -31.65 -64.96
C LEU A 563 -69.77 -33.11 -65.42
N ASN A 564 -70.99 -33.54 -65.76
CA ASN A 564 -71.39 -34.92 -66.06
C ASN A 564 -71.93 -35.11 -67.48
N GLY A 565 -71.82 -34.09 -68.35
CA GLY A 565 -72.28 -34.18 -69.73
C GLY A 565 -71.58 -35.29 -70.51
N GLN A 566 -72.36 -36.04 -71.28
CA GLN A 566 -71.84 -37.09 -72.16
C GLN A 566 -71.84 -36.63 -73.62
N LEU A 567 -71.02 -37.27 -74.46
CA LEU A 567 -70.99 -36.99 -75.89
C LEU A 567 -72.34 -37.35 -76.51
N THR A 568 -72.92 -36.45 -77.31
CA THR A 568 -74.23 -36.64 -77.92
C THR A 568 -74.28 -37.90 -78.80
N ASP A 569 -75.12 -38.87 -78.46
CA ASP A 569 -75.37 -40.06 -79.28
C ASP A 569 -76.36 -39.75 -80.40
N LYS A 570 -75.81 -39.46 -81.58
CA LYS A 570 -76.54 -39.22 -82.83
C LYS A 570 -76.99 -40.51 -83.55
N SER A 571 -76.58 -41.70 -83.10
CA SER A 571 -76.69 -42.94 -83.89
C SER A 571 -78.13 -43.30 -84.28
N ALA A 572 -79.09 -43.11 -83.37
CA ALA A 572 -80.50 -43.41 -83.60
C ALA A 572 -81.15 -42.42 -84.60
N LEU A 573 -80.86 -41.13 -84.48
CA LEU A 573 -81.31 -40.09 -85.42
C LEU A 573 -80.70 -40.30 -86.81
N GLN A 574 -79.40 -40.64 -86.87
CA GLN A 574 -78.67 -40.85 -88.11
C GLN A 574 -79.19 -42.08 -88.86
N LYS A 575 -79.54 -43.14 -88.13
CA LYS A 575 -80.23 -44.32 -88.68
C LYS A 575 -81.60 -43.96 -89.25
N ALA A 576 -82.44 -43.20 -88.52
CA ALA A 576 -83.76 -42.81 -88.98
C ALA A 576 -83.71 -41.89 -90.22
N ALA A 577 -82.81 -40.90 -90.24
CA ALA A 577 -82.62 -40.02 -91.39
C ALA A 577 -82.09 -40.76 -92.64
N SER A 578 -81.25 -41.78 -92.45
CA SER A 578 -80.73 -42.62 -93.55
C SER A 578 -81.81 -43.44 -94.27
N GLN A 579 -82.91 -43.78 -93.58
CA GLN A 579 -84.03 -44.53 -94.15
C GLN A 579 -84.95 -43.68 -95.04
N SER A 580 -84.75 -42.36 -95.10
CA SER A 580 -85.57 -41.43 -95.88
C SER A 580 -85.69 -41.80 -97.37
N ASN A 581 -84.63 -42.32 -97.99
CA ASN A 581 -84.66 -42.75 -99.40
C ASN A 581 -85.63 -43.92 -99.66
N ASP A 582 -85.84 -44.79 -98.67
CA ASP A 582 -86.79 -45.90 -98.78
C ASP A 582 -88.23 -45.41 -98.50
N VAL A 583 -88.38 -44.48 -97.55
CA VAL A 583 -89.66 -43.81 -97.28
C VAL A 583 -90.15 -43.05 -98.51
N HIS A 584 -89.30 -42.28 -99.19
CA HIS A 584 -89.65 -41.54 -100.41
C HIS A 584 -90.16 -42.42 -101.56
N LYS A 585 -89.70 -43.67 -101.65
CA LYS A 585 -90.14 -44.65 -102.66
C LYS A 585 -91.39 -45.42 -102.24
N SER A 586 -91.78 -45.34 -100.97
CA SER A 586 -92.91 -46.09 -100.43
C SER A 586 -94.24 -45.54 -100.95
N VAL A 587 -95.22 -46.43 -101.16
CA VAL A 587 -96.59 -46.05 -101.56
C VAL A 587 -97.27 -45.15 -100.51
N VAL A 588 -96.92 -45.28 -99.23
CA VAL A 588 -97.44 -44.42 -98.16
C VAL A 588 -96.91 -43.00 -98.25
N PHE A 589 -95.70 -42.76 -98.78
CA PHE A 589 -95.23 -41.40 -99.08
C PHE A 589 -95.74 -40.90 -100.43
N LEU A 590 -95.59 -41.68 -101.52
CA LEU A 590 -95.96 -41.24 -102.88
C LEU A 590 -97.43 -40.81 -102.99
N ASN A 591 -98.33 -41.56 -102.34
CA ASN A 591 -99.77 -41.29 -102.34
C ASN A 591 -100.23 -40.49 -101.11
N ALA A 592 -99.34 -40.05 -100.23
CA ALA A 592 -99.71 -39.18 -99.11
C ALA A 592 -100.19 -37.80 -99.61
N SER A 593 -101.00 -37.14 -98.78
CA SER A 593 -101.35 -35.74 -98.95
C SER A 593 -100.08 -34.87 -98.96
N GLU A 594 -100.09 -33.82 -99.78
CA GLU A 594 -98.94 -32.89 -99.91
C GLU A 594 -98.56 -32.27 -98.56
N ALA A 595 -99.52 -32.09 -97.64
CA ALA A 595 -99.27 -31.65 -96.27
C ALA A 595 -98.49 -32.69 -95.44
N ALA A 596 -98.82 -33.98 -95.55
CA ALA A 596 -98.12 -35.05 -94.83
C ALA A 596 -96.72 -35.33 -95.41
N LYS A 597 -96.58 -35.30 -96.75
CA LYS A 597 -95.26 -35.35 -97.42
C LYS A 597 -94.36 -34.22 -96.94
N LYS A 598 -94.86 -32.97 -97.01
CA LYS A 598 -94.10 -31.79 -96.58
C LYS A 598 -93.75 -31.86 -95.09
N ALA A 599 -94.64 -32.34 -94.22
CA ALA A 599 -94.34 -32.50 -92.81
C ALA A 599 -93.23 -33.55 -92.53
N TYR A 600 -93.15 -34.63 -93.33
CA TYR A 600 -92.05 -35.59 -93.25
C TYR A 600 -90.74 -34.99 -93.76
N GLU A 601 -90.76 -34.30 -94.90
CA GLU A 601 -89.59 -33.62 -95.47
C GLU A 601 -89.06 -32.50 -94.55
N ASP A 602 -89.95 -31.69 -93.95
CA ASP A 602 -89.57 -30.66 -92.98
C ASP A 602 -88.96 -31.28 -91.70
N ALA A 603 -89.49 -32.42 -91.25
CA ALA A 603 -88.94 -33.15 -90.10
C ALA A 603 -87.61 -33.85 -90.42
N LEU A 604 -87.43 -34.32 -91.66
CA LEU A 604 -86.19 -34.90 -92.15
C LEU A 604 -85.11 -33.82 -92.32
N ALA A 605 -85.46 -32.65 -92.86
CA ALA A 605 -84.57 -31.50 -92.93
C ALA A 605 -84.16 -31.03 -91.53
N ASN A 606 -85.09 -31.02 -90.56
CA ASN A 606 -84.77 -30.74 -89.15
C ASN A 606 -83.81 -31.80 -88.57
N ALA A 607 -84.07 -33.10 -88.79
CA ALA A 607 -83.19 -34.19 -88.39
C ALA A 607 -81.79 -34.09 -89.01
N GLN A 608 -81.69 -33.78 -90.30
CA GLN A 608 -80.42 -33.55 -90.99
C GLN A 608 -79.68 -32.31 -90.47
N THR A 609 -80.42 -31.24 -90.13
CA THR A 609 -79.85 -30.03 -89.50
C THR A 609 -79.25 -30.37 -88.13
N VAL A 610 -79.98 -31.09 -87.27
CA VAL A 610 -79.50 -31.51 -85.93
C VAL A 610 -78.37 -32.55 -86.01
N LEU A 611 -78.34 -33.39 -87.05
CA LEU A 611 -77.19 -34.26 -87.30
C LEU A 611 -75.94 -33.48 -87.72
N ALA A 612 -76.11 -32.47 -88.58
CA ALA A 612 -75.03 -31.62 -89.08
C ALA A 612 -74.54 -30.58 -88.07
N ASP A 613 -75.37 -30.17 -87.10
CA ASP A 613 -74.96 -29.31 -85.99
C ASP A 613 -74.03 -30.06 -85.05
N GLU A 614 -72.73 -29.75 -85.12
CA GLU A 614 -71.68 -30.38 -84.30
C GLU A 614 -71.96 -30.26 -82.79
N ASN A 615 -72.73 -29.26 -82.35
CA ASN A 615 -73.03 -28.95 -80.95
C ASN A 615 -74.45 -29.34 -80.52
N ALA A 616 -75.21 -30.07 -81.34
CA ALA A 616 -76.55 -30.54 -80.98
C ALA A 616 -76.55 -31.26 -79.62
N SER A 617 -77.46 -30.88 -78.73
CA SER A 617 -77.64 -31.55 -77.44
C SER A 617 -78.27 -32.93 -77.61
N GLN A 618 -78.18 -33.78 -76.58
CA GLN A 618 -78.94 -35.05 -76.59
C GLN A 618 -80.44 -34.79 -76.68
N GLU A 619 -80.95 -33.72 -76.05
CA GLU A 619 -82.36 -33.33 -76.14
C GLU A 619 -82.75 -32.91 -77.57
N ASP A 620 -81.90 -32.17 -78.29
CA ASP A 620 -82.14 -31.81 -79.69
C ASP A 620 -82.19 -33.05 -80.60
N VAL A 621 -81.25 -33.98 -80.41
CA VAL A 621 -81.19 -35.24 -81.17
C VAL A 621 -82.40 -36.12 -80.90
N ASP A 622 -82.77 -36.29 -79.64
CA ASP A 622 -83.94 -37.09 -79.23
C ASP A 622 -85.24 -36.44 -79.69
N ALA A 623 -85.35 -35.11 -79.61
CA ALA A 623 -86.51 -34.35 -80.10
C ALA A 623 -86.62 -34.38 -81.63
N ALA A 624 -85.51 -34.31 -82.37
CA ALA A 624 -85.49 -34.46 -83.83
C ALA A 624 -85.86 -35.89 -84.25
N LEU A 625 -85.37 -36.90 -83.52
CA LEU A 625 -85.73 -38.31 -83.74
C LEU A 625 -87.22 -38.54 -83.48
N ALA A 626 -87.75 -38.00 -82.39
CA ALA A 626 -89.16 -38.05 -82.06
C ALA A 626 -90.02 -37.36 -83.14
N LYS A 627 -89.62 -36.17 -83.63
CA LYS A 627 -90.30 -35.45 -84.72
C LYS A 627 -90.28 -36.23 -86.03
N LEU A 628 -89.12 -36.77 -86.43
CA LEU A 628 -88.98 -37.55 -87.66
C LEU A 628 -89.83 -38.82 -87.63
N ASN A 629 -89.81 -39.57 -86.51
CA ASN A 629 -90.66 -40.74 -86.32
C ASN A 629 -92.16 -40.38 -86.27
N ALA A 630 -92.52 -39.26 -85.63
CA ALA A 630 -93.91 -38.79 -85.56
C ALA A 630 -94.43 -38.33 -86.93
N ALA A 631 -93.59 -37.75 -87.79
CA ALA A 631 -93.94 -37.37 -89.15
C ALA A 631 -94.04 -38.60 -90.07
N LEU A 632 -93.12 -39.56 -89.93
CA LEU A 632 -93.16 -40.86 -90.63
C LEU A 632 -94.50 -41.58 -90.40
N ASN A 633 -94.94 -41.62 -89.15
CA ASN A 633 -96.22 -42.24 -88.75
C ASN A 633 -97.47 -41.47 -89.20
N LYS A 634 -97.34 -40.26 -89.78
CA LYS A 634 -98.43 -39.42 -90.27
C LYS A 634 -98.62 -39.44 -91.79
N LEU A 635 -97.79 -40.19 -92.53
CA LEU A 635 -97.98 -40.41 -93.96
C LEU A 635 -99.27 -41.22 -94.20
N ASP A 636 -100.17 -40.70 -95.05
CA ASP A 636 -101.58 -41.12 -95.15
C ASP A 636 -101.98 -41.81 -96.47
N GLY A 637 -101.01 -42.09 -97.36
CA GLY A 637 -101.24 -42.68 -98.69
C GLY A 637 -101.77 -44.12 -98.69
N LYS A 638 -102.69 -44.45 -99.62
CA LYS A 638 -103.35 -45.78 -99.78
C LYS A 638 -103.57 -46.18 -101.25
N GLU A 639 -103.87 -47.45 -101.52
CA GLU A 639 -104.11 -48.03 -102.87
C GLU A 639 -105.61 -48.17 -103.24
N ALA A 640 -105.95 -48.42 -104.52
CA ALA A 640 -107.33 -48.47 -105.05
C ALA A 640 -107.63 -49.64 -106.06
N PRO A 641 -108.87 -50.21 -106.17
CA PRO A 641 -109.15 -51.48 -106.91
C PRO A 641 -110.31 -51.50 -107.97
N ALA A 642 -110.35 -52.52 -108.87
CA ALA A 642 -111.50 -52.86 -109.76
C ALA A 642 -111.57 -54.37 -110.21
N LYS A 643 -112.63 -54.79 -110.97
CA LYS A 643 -113.25 -56.17 -111.00
C LYS A 643 -113.29 -56.90 -112.42
N PRO A 644 -113.96 -58.07 -112.69
CA PRO A 644 -113.37 -59.19 -113.50
C PRO A 644 -114.20 -59.79 -114.69
N THR A 645 -113.69 -60.82 -115.40
CA THR A 645 -114.46 -61.77 -116.29
C THR A 645 -113.78 -63.18 -116.45
N VAL A 646 -114.33 -64.10 -117.29
CA VAL A 646 -114.35 -65.59 -117.08
C VAL A 646 -113.65 -66.49 -118.16
N LYS A 647 -113.38 -67.76 -117.79
CA LYS A 647 -112.55 -68.85 -118.40
C LYS A 647 -113.00 -69.52 -119.72
N LYS A 648 -112.07 -70.30 -120.34
CA LYS A 648 -112.37 -71.50 -121.18
C LYS A 648 -111.29 -72.62 -121.08
N ASN A 649 -111.71 -73.87 -121.30
CA ASN A 649 -110.97 -75.16 -121.33
C ASN A 649 -110.24 -75.39 -122.69
N THR A 650 -109.36 -76.38 -122.99
CA THR A 650 -108.59 -77.48 -122.32
C THR A 650 -107.65 -78.10 -123.39
N VAL A 651 -106.62 -78.90 -123.01
CA VAL A 651 -106.23 -80.26 -123.55
C VAL A 651 -104.78 -80.61 -123.13
N LYS A 652 -104.39 -81.89 -123.24
CA LYS A 652 -103.34 -82.60 -122.48
C LYS A 652 -102.49 -83.47 -123.43
N LEU A 653 -101.17 -83.54 -123.22
CA LEU A 653 -100.23 -84.70 -123.39
C LEU A 653 -98.77 -84.18 -123.44
N GLY A 654 -97.77 -85.02 -123.19
CA GLY A 654 -96.34 -84.65 -123.25
C GLY A 654 -95.44 -85.87 -123.52
N THR A 655 -94.10 -85.71 -123.53
CA THR A 655 -93.10 -86.81 -123.41
C THR A 655 -91.65 -86.31 -123.26
N ASN A 656 -90.89 -87.05 -122.44
CA ASN A 656 -89.45 -87.41 -122.46
C ASN A 656 -88.35 -86.58 -123.17
N ALA A 657 -87.18 -86.58 -122.50
CA ALA A 657 -85.80 -86.76 -123.00
C ALA A 657 -84.77 -85.61 -122.79
N ASP A 658 -83.73 -85.98 -122.03
CA ASP A 658 -82.30 -85.58 -122.07
C ASP A 658 -81.74 -84.19 -121.67
N ARG A 659 -80.86 -84.29 -120.64
CA ARG A 659 -79.58 -83.58 -120.38
C ARG A 659 -79.61 -82.11 -119.89
N LEU A 660 -79.17 -81.74 -118.67
CA LEU A 660 -77.87 -81.88 -117.95
C LEU A 660 -76.87 -80.72 -118.25
N PRO A 661 -76.02 -80.23 -117.30
CA PRO A 661 -75.92 -80.57 -115.86
C PRO A 661 -75.56 -79.43 -114.83
N GLN A 662 -75.49 -79.80 -113.53
CA GLN A 662 -74.69 -79.22 -112.41
C GLN A 662 -75.08 -77.85 -111.79
N THR A 663 -74.93 -77.51 -110.48
CA THR A 663 -74.98 -78.16 -109.12
C THR A 663 -74.89 -77.03 -108.06
N GLY A 664 -75.18 -77.13 -106.75
CA GLY A 664 -75.70 -78.21 -105.87
C GLY A 664 -75.02 -78.20 -104.47
N SER A 665 -75.67 -78.79 -103.42
CA SER A 665 -75.04 -79.29 -102.15
C SER A 665 -74.52 -78.26 -101.10
N HIS A 666 -74.50 -78.46 -99.76
CA HIS A 666 -75.20 -79.37 -98.79
C HIS A 666 -75.03 -78.88 -97.31
N LYS A 667 -75.64 -79.62 -96.37
CA LYS A 667 -75.46 -79.65 -94.89
C LYS A 667 -73.99 -79.60 -94.39
N SER A 668 -73.76 -79.12 -93.16
CA SER A 668 -73.23 -79.89 -91.99
C SER A 668 -72.73 -78.96 -90.86
N VAL A 669 -73.28 -78.93 -89.64
CA VAL A 669 -72.99 -79.71 -88.40
C VAL A 669 -71.54 -79.64 -87.82
N ALA A 670 -71.50 -79.34 -86.50
CA ALA A 670 -70.64 -79.90 -85.43
C ALA A 670 -69.37 -79.15 -84.93
N SER A 671 -69.28 -79.10 -83.58
CA SER A 671 -68.08 -79.31 -82.72
C SER A 671 -66.87 -78.34 -82.80
N GLU A 672 -66.18 -77.96 -81.71
CA GLU A 672 -66.31 -78.27 -80.27
C GLU A 672 -65.41 -77.38 -79.37
N LEU A 673 -65.70 -77.38 -78.05
CA LEU A 673 -64.76 -77.30 -76.89
C LEU A 673 -63.90 -76.04 -76.59
N GLY A 674 -63.69 -75.80 -75.28
CA GLY A 674 -62.67 -74.89 -74.71
C GLY A 674 -63.22 -73.73 -73.83
N LEU A 675 -63.97 -73.95 -72.75
CA LEU A 675 -63.51 -74.39 -71.41
C LEU A 675 -62.42 -73.47 -70.79
N GLY A 676 -62.69 -72.73 -69.69
CA GLY A 676 -61.68 -71.80 -69.15
C GLY A 676 -61.90 -70.92 -67.90
N ILE A 677 -62.60 -71.39 -66.86
CA ILE A 677 -62.17 -71.26 -65.43
C ILE A 677 -62.09 -69.87 -64.71
N LEU A 678 -62.89 -69.75 -63.63
CA LEU A 678 -62.68 -69.10 -62.30
C LEU A 678 -62.33 -67.58 -62.16
N ALA A 679 -62.52 -66.89 -61.02
CA ALA A 679 -63.52 -67.00 -59.92
C ALA A 679 -63.34 -65.89 -58.84
N LEU A 680 -64.45 -65.58 -58.15
CA LEU A 680 -64.61 -65.24 -56.71
C LEU A 680 -63.88 -64.06 -56.03
N GLY A 681 -64.71 -63.14 -55.49
CA GLY A 681 -64.62 -62.60 -54.12
C GLY A 681 -63.88 -61.27 -53.92
N LEU A 682 -64.05 -60.53 -52.80
CA LEU A 682 -65.08 -60.56 -51.73
C LEU A 682 -64.90 -59.29 -50.83
N THR A 683 -65.94 -58.88 -50.10
CA THR A 683 -65.93 -58.07 -48.84
C THR A 683 -65.26 -56.67 -48.76
N ALA A 684 -66.11 -55.63 -48.71
CA ALA A 684 -66.54 -54.88 -47.51
C ALA A 684 -65.56 -54.23 -46.48
N LEU A 685 -65.96 -52.99 -46.09
CA LEU A 685 -65.80 -52.30 -44.78
C LEU A 685 -64.41 -51.92 -44.23
N GLY A 686 -64.27 -50.66 -43.77
CA GLY A 686 -63.14 -50.23 -42.93
C GLY A 686 -63.25 -48.77 -42.46
N LEU A 687 -63.39 -48.55 -41.14
CA LEU A 687 -63.55 -47.22 -40.52
C LEU A 687 -62.21 -46.66 -39.97
N ALA A 688 -62.05 -45.34 -40.14
CA ALA A 688 -61.63 -44.38 -39.11
C ALA A 688 -60.17 -44.24 -38.58
N LYS A 689 -59.88 -42.96 -38.24
CA LYS A 689 -59.21 -42.44 -37.02
C LYS A 689 -57.67 -42.30 -36.92
N LYS A 690 -57.30 -41.01 -36.89
CA LYS A 690 -56.62 -40.27 -35.79
C LYS A 690 -55.08 -40.34 -35.60
N ARG A 691 -54.57 -39.12 -35.36
CA ARG A 691 -53.48 -38.69 -34.45
C ARG A 691 -52.04 -39.02 -34.86
N LYS A 692 -51.02 -38.36 -34.29
CA LYS A 692 -50.79 -37.00 -33.69
C LYS A 692 -49.50 -37.14 -32.88
N GLU A 693 -48.56 -36.24 -33.12
CA GLU A 693 -47.49 -35.77 -32.23
C GLU A 693 -47.07 -34.42 -32.86
N ASP A 694 -46.86 -33.33 -32.13
CA ASP A 694 -46.78 -33.15 -30.67
C ASP A 694 -48.15 -32.91 -29.98
#